data_AF-A0A3R5QRZ1-F1
#
_entry.id   AF-A0A3R5QRZ1-F1
#
_cell.length_a   1.000
_cell.length_b   1.000
_cell.length_c   1.000
_cell.angle_alpha   90.00
_cell.angle_beta   90.00
_cell.angle_gamma   90.00
#
_symmetry.space_group_name_H-M   'P 1'
#
loop_
_entity.id
_entity.type
_entity.pdbx_description
1 polymer ?
#
loop_
_entity_poly.entity_id
_entity_poly.type
_entity_poly.pdbx_seq_one_letter_code
_entity_poly.pdbx_strand_id
1 'polypeptide(L)'
;MGKNYPDIKPGEIVSGGFTYPNNAQIVGDSLYIRDENGNTIAGRQTDNGDKITVLDVGYTKQLTLIQYPAGTSVRQGYVTNNTNIIKYINQGTWKNGSSLESVYDENNTVIGSLDPYEVATPLYKISDGKTHVVYNTSKGANTKSGYVVYAGANGSSNPTGGINPGEVVPGGFTYPNNAQVIGDDLYIRDANGNTIAGRQVSNGDRITVLDVGYTKQLTLVQYPAGSVVRQGYVTNVPSLIKYDRQGEWHNGSSAEEVLDENGAHLGSLDPYEAATPLYKKNGMTHVVYNTDKGPNTKSGYVRYEGSSISPITIPQVSVAGAQRIVYGTSGKGRDLAAYKIGSGSNSLVFVCEQHGFEDNWSRDGIELVYIGNNLIKSLAGGSTNGWTVYVIPSANPDGLIDGYTNNGPGRCTIVGAVDTNRDYPIGFTPHGTTRNWTGDAPLSVSESRSLSTFIQGVKNSTSGEMVVIDLHGWENAAIGDPQIGQFFRNQFGFEQRNGYGEDSGFMIAWAKSIGAKAALIELPTNTYSHNDVVNGGYSQKVINAVRGILASDNGNGKTYSDALDAIRKILWGFGFKGEIGVDIEIKPIIVGNVQISASVGTKSTLSASNGRIFNLTVTDGKVELSNDFPINEYLNIKSKLDEISAEIANGNISVTIKANMELEIEFSVKLMNTPVYLESNLFCKLTISSYNNPEVEKAREKTNSDGLSIVYVLLAGTAIAFAIVAIIIAPESAIGALAVI
;
A
#
# COMPACT_ATOMS: atom_id res chain seq x y z
N MET A 1 -13.47 46.83 -6.49
CA MET A 1 -13.71 46.22 -7.82
C MET A 1 -15.10 46.66 -8.27
N GLY A 2 -15.36 46.72 -9.58
CA GLY A 2 -16.71 47.10 -10.08
C GLY A 2 -17.72 45.99 -9.82
N LYS A 3 -19.01 46.33 -9.70
CA LYS A 3 -20.10 45.34 -9.59
C LYS A 3 -20.02 44.35 -10.76
N ASN A 4 -20.28 43.07 -10.49
CA ASN A 4 -20.31 42.00 -11.52
C ASN A 4 -21.57 42.07 -12.42
N TYR A 5 -22.30 43.18 -12.38
CA TYR A 5 -23.47 43.45 -13.19
C TYR A 5 -23.52 44.97 -13.49
N PRO A 6 -24.20 45.39 -14.57
CA PRO A 6 -24.22 46.78 -14.98
C PRO A 6 -24.74 47.71 -13.88
N ASP A 7 -24.01 48.80 -13.61
CA ASP A 7 -24.46 49.86 -12.71
C ASP A 7 -25.43 50.79 -13.44
N ILE A 8 -26.70 50.41 -13.42
CA ILE A 8 -27.79 51.07 -14.15
C ILE A 8 -28.80 51.62 -13.14
N LYS A 9 -29.30 52.83 -13.39
CA LYS A 9 -30.35 53.45 -12.56
C LYS A 9 -31.61 52.57 -12.53
N PRO A 10 -32.23 52.36 -11.36
CA PRO A 10 -33.47 51.59 -11.28
C PRO A 10 -34.55 52.11 -12.22
N GLY A 11 -35.19 51.20 -12.94
CA GLY A 11 -36.19 51.48 -13.97
C GLY A 11 -35.63 51.63 -15.39
N GLU A 12 -34.32 51.73 -15.60
CA GLU A 12 -33.70 51.91 -16.92
C GLU A 12 -33.44 50.60 -17.68
N ILE A 13 -33.23 50.73 -19.00
CA ILE A 13 -32.97 49.59 -19.91
C ILE A 13 -31.56 49.04 -19.69
N VAL A 14 -31.45 47.71 -19.64
CA VAL A 14 -30.18 46.98 -19.66
C VAL A 14 -29.77 46.75 -21.11
N SER A 15 -28.67 47.40 -21.51
CA SER A 15 -28.10 47.19 -22.85
C SER A 15 -27.59 45.76 -22.98
N GLY A 16 -28.02 45.05 -24.03
CA GLY A 16 -27.65 43.64 -24.27
C GLY A 16 -28.60 42.62 -23.64
N GLY A 17 -29.66 43.04 -22.95
CA GLY A 17 -30.65 42.12 -22.35
C GLY A 17 -30.28 41.69 -20.93
N PHE A 18 -30.67 40.48 -20.52
CA PHE A 18 -30.33 39.95 -19.19
C PHE A 18 -28.83 39.71 -19.09
N THR A 19 -28.22 40.16 -17.99
CA THR A 19 -26.78 39.99 -17.71
C THR A 19 -26.44 38.53 -17.40
N TYR A 20 -27.34 37.82 -16.72
CA TYR A 20 -27.22 36.39 -16.41
C TYR A 20 -28.50 35.67 -16.78
N PRO A 21 -28.47 34.34 -17.00
CA PRO A 21 -29.67 33.55 -17.21
C PRO A 21 -30.70 33.80 -16.11
N ASN A 22 -31.98 33.76 -16.49
CA ASN A 22 -33.07 33.89 -15.53
C ASN A 22 -32.93 32.81 -14.46
N ASN A 23 -32.96 33.22 -13.19
CA ASN A 23 -32.76 32.35 -12.04
C ASN A 23 -33.98 32.33 -11.10
N ALA A 24 -35.02 33.11 -11.41
CA ALA A 24 -36.30 33.10 -10.73
C ALA A 24 -37.48 33.42 -11.67
N GLN A 25 -38.69 33.18 -11.18
CA GLN A 25 -39.95 33.52 -11.82
C GLN A 25 -40.89 34.20 -10.82
N ILE A 26 -41.62 35.20 -11.28
CA ILE A 26 -42.68 35.85 -10.52
C ILE A 26 -43.94 34.97 -10.58
N VAL A 27 -44.48 34.61 -9.42
CA VAL A 27 -45.63 33.71 -9.32
C VAL A 27 -46.66 34.26 -8.34
N GLY A 28 -47.92 34.32 -8.76
CA GLY A 28 -49.08 34.58 -7.91
C GLY A 28 -49.50 36.05 -7.78
N ASP A 29 -48.65 37.02 -8.16
CA ASP A 29 -48.98 38.45 -8.20
C ASP A 29 -47.92 39.24 -9.02
N SER A 30 -48.13 40.53 -9.25
CA SER A 30 -47.14 41.46 -9.81
C SER A 30 -46.34 42.17 -8.69
N LEU A 31 -45.11 42.60 -8.99
CA LEU A 31 -44.28 43.40 -8.09
C LEU A 31 -43.94 44.77 -8.68
N TYR A 32 -44.24 45.83 -7.94
CA TYR A 32 -43.82 47.19 -8.30
C TYR A 32 -42.31 47.35 -8.21
N ILE A 33 -41.75 47.98 -9.24
CA ILE A 33 -40.33 48.33 -9.27
C ILE A 33 -40.07 49.54 -8.40
N ARG A 34 -38.94 49.54 -7.72
CA ARG A 34 -38.52 50.51 -6.72
C ARG A 34 -37.13 51.04 -7.01
N ASP A 35 -36.84 52.22 -6.48
CA ASP A 35 -35.49 52.75 -6.37
C ASP A 35 -34.70 52.06 -5.24
N GLU A 36 -33.43 52.43 -5.07
CA GLU A 36 -32.54 51.92 -4.02
C GLU A 36 -32.99 52.26 -2.59
N ASN A 37 -33.91 53.21 -2.43
CA ASN A 37 -34.50 53.63 -1.16
C ASN A 37 -35.83 52.92 -0.89
N GLY A 38 -36.34 52.13 -1.84
CA GLY A 38 -37.59 51.39 -1.72
C GLY A 38 -38.82 52.18 -2.16
N ASN A 39 -38.67 53.38 -2.74
CA ASN A 39 -39.79 54.14 -3.28
C ASN A 39 -40.22 53.52 -4.61
N THR A 40 -41.53 53.42 -4.85
CA THR A 40 -42.05 52.89 -6.12
C THR A 40 -41.74 53.82 -7.29
N ILE A 41 -41.37 53.25 -8.42
CA ILE A 41 -41.16 53.96 -9.68
C ILE A 41 -42.44 53.88 -10.50
N ALA A 42 -43.06 55.03 -10.75
CA ALA A 42 -44.36 55.10 -11.42
C ALA A 42 -44.34 54.38 -12.78
N GLY A 43 -45.37 53.57 -13.02
CA GLY A 43 -45.57 52.85 -14.29
C GLY A 43 -44.60 51.69 -14.54
N ARG A 44 -43.90 51.20 -13.50
CA ARG A 44 -42.95 50.08 -13.62
C ARG A 44 -43.34 48.95 -12.68
N GLN A 45 -43.57 47.77 -13.25
CA GLN A 45 -43.80 46.53 -12.51
C GLN A 45 -43.22 45.33 -13.29
N THR A 46 -43.00 44.23 -12.59
CA THR A 46 -42.86 42.89 -13.18
C THR A 46 -44.12 42.09 -12.87
N ASP A 47 -44.58 41.30 -13.83
CA ASP A 47 -45.87 40.64 -13.79
C ASP A 47 -45.79 39.15 -13.48
N ASN A 48 -46.92 38.60 -13.02
CA ASN A 48 -47.06 37.16 -12.80
C ASN A 48 -46.72 36.36 -14.07
N GLY A 49 -45.82 35.40 -13.94
CA GLY A 49 -45.31 34.57 -15.03
C GLY A 49 -43.96 35.03 -15.58
N ASP A 50 -43.52 36.27 -15.29
CA ASP A 50 -42.25 36.79 -15.78
C ASP A 50 -41.07 35.99 -15.24
N LYS A 51 -40.19 35.56 -16.15
CA LYS A 51 -38.87 35.06 -15.80
C LYS A 51 -37.95 36.25 -15.57
N ILE A 52 -37.26 36.25 -14.43
CA ILE A 52 -36.40 37.34 -14.00
C ILE A 52 -35.00 36.83 -13.65
N THR A 53 -34.04 37.74 -13.61
CA THR A 53 -32.70 37.49 -13.09
C THR A 53 -32.53 38.27 -11.80
N VAL A 54 -32.49 37.57 -10.67
CA VAL A 54 -32.12 38.14 -9.37
C VAL A 54 -30.61 38.33 -9.35
N LEU A 55 -30.19 39.57 -9.13
CA LEU A 55 -28.79 39.98 -9.05
C LEU A 55 -28.31 40.04 -7.60
N ASP A 56 -29.11 40.61 -6.70
CA ASP A 56 -28.76 40.77 -5.28
C ASP A 56 -30.01 40.80 -4.39
N VAL A 57 -29.86 40.35 -3.14
CA VAL A 57 -30.86 40.39 -2.08
C VAL A 57 -30.26 41.09 -0.87
N GLY A 58 -30.67 42.35 -0.67
CA GLY A 58 -30.15 43.21 0.38
C GLY A 58 -30.74 42.88 1.76
N TYR A 59 -29.89 42.47 2.69
CA TYR A 59 -30.31 42.09 4.05
C TYR A 59 -31.02 43.21 4.84
N THR A 60 -30.51 44.45 4.77
CA THR A 60 -31.01 45.56 5.60
C THR A 60 -32.41 46.00 5.20
N LYS A 61 -32.58 46.40 3.93
CA LYS A 61 -33.84 46.95 3.39
C LYS A 61 -34.81 45.88 2.89
N GLN A 62 -34.38 44.61 2.77
CA GLN A 62 -35.16 43.53 2.15
C GLN A 62 -35.68 43.92 0.77
N LEU A 63 -34.77 44.49 -0.03
CA LEU A 63 -34.98 44.77 -1.44
C LEU A 63 -34.17 43.77 -2.26
N THR A 64 -34.80 43.24 -3.30
CA THR A 64 -34.18 42.33 -4.27
C THR A 64 -33.92 43.10 -5.56
N LEU A 65 -32.67 43.22 -5.96
CA LEU A 65 -32.29 43.77 -7.25
C LEU A 65 -32.54 42.73 -8.33
N ILE A 66 -33.38 43.08 -9.30
CA ILE A 66 -33.76 42.18 -10.39
C ILE A 66 -33.55 42.84 -11.75
N GLN A 67 -33.35 42.00 -12.75
CA GLN A 67 -33.62 42.32 -14.15
C GLN A 67 -34.89 41.61 -14.57
N TYR A 68 -35.76 42.31 -15.30
CA TYR A 68 -37.10 41.85 -15.65
C TYR A 68 -37.48 42.25 -17.08
N PRO A 69 -38.37 41.49 -17.74
CA PRO A 69 -38.82 41.82 -19.09
C PRO A 69 -39.70 43.08 -19.08
N ALA A 70 -39.54 43.92 -20.09
CA ALA A 70 -40.33 45.14 -20.31
C ALA A 70 -40.61 45.29 -21.82
N GLY A 71 -41.60 44.54 -22.31
CA GLY A 71 -41.85 44.39 -23.74
C GLY A 71 -40.74 43.61 -24.43
N THR A 72 -40.11 44.21 -25.45
CA THR A 72 -38.96 43.60 -26.15
C THR A 72 -37.60 43.91 -25.51
N SER A 73 -37.60 44.64 -24.39
CA SER A 73 -36.38 45.08 -23.69
C SER A 73 -36.30 44.48 -22.29
N VAL A 74 -35.11 44.53 -21.68
CA VAL A 74 -34.88 44.17 -20.27
C VAL A 74 -34.62 45.44 -19.48
N ARG A 75 -35.18 45.55 -18.29
CA ARG A 75 -34.93 46.65 -17.35
C ARG A 75 -34.40 46.13 -16.03
N GLN A 76 -33.72 46.99 -15.28
CA GLN A 76 -33.16 46.67 -13.95
C GLN A 76 -33.83 47.54 -12.88
N GLY A 77 -34.13 46.97 -11.71
CA GLY A 77 -34.65 47.75 -10.58
C GLY A 77 -34.88 46.89 -9.35
N TYR A 78 -35.28 47.51 -8.24
CA TYR A 78 -35.51 46.79 -6.99
C TYR A 78 -36.98 46.37 -6.88
N VAL A 79 -37.24 45.25 -6.21
CA VAL A 79 -38.57 44.86 -5.73
C VAL A 79 -38.50 44.55 -4.23
N THR A 80 -39.65 44.52 -3.56
CA THR A 80 -39.71 43.98 -2.20
C THR A 80 -39.31 42.51 -2.23
N ASN A 81 -38.42 42.07 -1.35
CA ASN A 81 -38.03 40.66 -1.24
C ASN A 81 -39.21 39.83 -0.70
N ASN A 82 -40.09 39.39 -1.60
CA ASN A 82 -41.26 38.60 -1.28
C ASN A 82 -41.08 37.16 -1.76
N THR A 83 -40.72 36.26 -0.85
CA THR A 83 -40.45 34.84 -1.13
C THR A 83 -41.69 34.03 -1.48
N ASN A 84 -42.89 34.58 -1.25
CA ASN A 84 -44.13 33.97 -1.74
C ASN A 84 -44.32 34.22 -3.24
N ILE A 85 -43.78 35.33 -3.77
CA ILE A 85 -43.94 35.74 -5.16
C ILE A 85 -42.70 35.37 -6.00
N ILE A 86 -41.49 35.58 -5.48
CA ILE A 86 -40.24 35.27 -6.18
C ILE A 86 -39.91 33.78 -5.98
N LYS A 87 -40.06 32.97 -7.03
CA LYS A 87 -39.74 31.53 -7.02
C LYS A 87 -38.46 31.27 -7.76
N TYR A 88 -37.43 30.81 -7.04
CA TYR A 88 -36.13 30.50 -7.62
C TYR A 88 -36.18 29.17 -8.38
N ILE A 89 -35.56 29.15 -9.57
CA ILE A 89 -35.57 27.99 -10.46
C ILE A 89 -34.80 26.81 -9.85
N ASN A 90 -33.70 27.09 -9.17
CA ASN A 90 -32.82 26.11 -8.53
C ASN A 90 -32.88 26.21 -7.00
N GLN A 91 -34.08 26.41 -6.44
CA GLN A 91 -34.24 26.65 -5.01
C GLN A 91 -33.63 25.52 -4.16
N GLY A 92 -32.69 25.90 -3.28
CA GLY A 92 -32.07 24.98 -2.33
C GLY A 92 -31.17 23.90 -2.94
N THR A 93 -30.71 24.06 -4.18
CA THR A 93 -29.88 23.04 -4.83
C THR A 93 -28.39 23.19 -4.54
N TRP A 94 -27.93 24.31 -3.97
CA TRP A 94 -26.55 24.47 -3.52
C TRP A 94 -26.45 24.00 -2.07
N LYS A 95 -25.46 23.17 -1.76
CA LYS A 95 -25.24 22.63 -0.41
C LYS A 95 -23.79 22.82 -0.01
N ASN A 96 -23.55 23.37 1.18
CA ASN A 96 -22.21 23.57 1.69
C ASN A 96 -21.50 22.22 1.98
N GLY A 97 -20.17 22.23 1.96
CA GLY A 97 -19.33 21.10 2.32
C GLY A 97 -19.31 20.83 3.82
N SER A 98 -18.35 20.03 4.26
CA SER A 98 -18.17 19.65 5.67
C SER A 98 -17.51 20.73 6.53
N SER A 99 -17.14 21.88 5.94
CA SER A 99 -16.54 23.03 6.62
C SER A 99 -17.42 24.27 6.50
N LEU A 100 -17.25 25.22 7.42
CA LEU A 100 -17.86 26.55 7.34
C LEU A 100 -17.42 27.26 6.04
N GLU A 101 -18.36 27.82 5.29
CA GLU A 101 -18.06 28.58 4.07
C GLU A 101 -18.28 30.06 4.30
N SER A 102 -17.30 30.89 3.95
CA SER A 102 -17.44 32.34 4.03
C SER A 102 -18.22 32.88 2.84
N VAL A 103 -19.13 33.81 3.11
CA VAL A 103 -19.89 34.53 2.08
C VAL A 103 -19.30 35.92 1.92
N TYR A 104 -18.94 36.28 0.70
CA TYR A 104 -18.26 37.51 0.35
C TYR A 104 -19.16 38.49 -0.40
N ASP A 105 -18.88 39.79 -0.29
CA ASP A 105 -19.40 40.80 -1.22
C ASP A 105 -18.53 40.91 -2.50
N GLU A 106 -18.92 41.81 -3.40
CA GLU A 106 -18.20 42.13 -4.64
C GLU A 106 -16.78 42.70 -4.46
N ASN A 107 -16.43 43.13 -3.24
CA ASN A 107 -15.10 43.62 -2.88
C ASN A 107 -14.28 42.57 -2.10
N ASN A 108 -14.73 41.31 -2.06
CA ASN A 108 -14.14 40.23 -1.30
C ASN A 108 -14.13 40.45 0.23
N THR A 109 -15.04 41.28 0.74
CA THR A 109 -15.25 41.43 2.19
C THR A 109 -16.18 40.33 2.66
N VAL A 110 -15.84 39.67 3.77
CA VAL A 110 -16.73 38.67 4.39
C VAL A 110 -17.96 39.38 4.96
N ILE A 111 -19.14 39.01 4.45
CA ILE A 111 -20.44 39.58 4.85
C ILE A 111 -21.33 38.54 5.55
N GLY A 112 -20.92 37.29 5.62
CA GLY A 112 -21.62 36.22 6.32
C GLY A 112 -20.89 34.88 6.20
N SER A 113 -21.56 33.82 6.64
CA SER A 113 -21.08 32.45 6.52
C SER A 113 -22.24 31.49 6.32
N LEU A 114 -21.95 30.31 5.78
CA LEU A 114 -22.85 29.17 5.67
C LEU A 114 -22.26 28.02 6.48
N ASP A 115 -23.08 27.42 7.35
CA ASP A 115 -22.66 26.31 8.21
C ASP A 115 -22.38 25.04 7.40
N PRO A 116 -21.59 24.08 7.93
CA PRO A 116 -21.40 22.79 7.30
C PRO A 116 -22.73 22.16 6.88
N TYR A 117 -22.81 21.71 5.64
CA TYR A 117 -23.99 21.10 5.02
C TYR A 117 -25.23 22.00 4.88
N GLU A 118 -25.12 23.29 5.18
CA GLU A 118 -26.20 24.27 4.99
C GLU A 118 -26.58 24.37 3.51
N VAL A 119 -27.87 24.57 3.24
CA VAL A 119 -28.40 24.68 1.88
C VAL A 119 -28.66 26.14 1.53
N ALA A 120 -28.26 26.52 0.32
CA ALA A 120 -28.53 27.82 -0.29
C ALA A 120 -29.07 27.64 -1.72
N THR A 121 -29.50 28.74 -2.32
CA THR A 121 -30.02 28.76 -3.69
C THR A 121 -29.00 29.44 -4.60
N PRO A 122 -28.44 28.76 -5.61
CA PRO A 122 -27.49 29.37 -6.54
C PRO A 122 -28.22 30.32 -7.51
N LEU A 123 -27.65 31.51 -7.71
CA LEU A 123 -28.17 32.54 -8.60
C LEU A 123 -27.44 32.56 -9.95
N TYR A 124 -26.12 32.70 -9.93
CA TYR A 124 -25.25 32.71 -11.11
C TYR A 124 -23.78 32.52 -10.71
N LYS A 125 -22.90 32.24 -11.67
CA LYS A 125 -21.44 32.16 -11.48
C LYS A 125 -20.76 33.35 -12.15
N ILE A 126 -19.70 33.87 -11.52
CA ILE A 126 -18.87 34.94 -12.08
C ILE A 126 -17.55 34.37 -12.62
N SER A 127 -16.83 35.15 -13.42
CA SER A 127 -15.66 34.70 -14.20
C SER A 127 -14.47 34.24 -13.37
N ASP A 128 -14.40 34.61 -12.09
CA ASP A 128 -13.36 34.16 -11.14
C ASP A 128 -13.68 32.80 -10.48
N GLY A 129 -14.78 32.15 -10.89
CA GLY A 129 -15.20 30.84 -10.43
C GLY A 129 -16.14 30.84 -9.22
N LYS A 130 -16.38 31.99 -8.58
CA LYS A 130 -17.30 32.07 -7.44
C LYS A 130 -18.76 31.91 -7.85
N THR A 131 -19.53 31.27 -6.98
CA THR A 131 -20.98 31.13 -7.14
C THR A 131 -21.67 32.19 -6.30
N HIS A 132 -22.56 32.99 -6.89
CA HIS A 132 -23.43 33.88 -6.13
C HIS A 132 -24.63 33.07 -5.64
N VAL A 133 -24.88 33.07 -4.33
CA VAL A 133 -25.97 32.33 -3.69
C VAL A 133 -26.87 33.28 -2.91
N VAL A 134 -28.16 32.96 -2.85
CA VAL A 134 -29.08 33.53 -1.87
C VAL A 134 -29.35 32.50 -0.77
N TYR A 135 -29.30 32.94 0.48
CA TYR A 135 -29.31 32.09 1.65
C TYR A 135 -30.23 32.62 2.75
N ASN A 136 -30.50 31.76 3.71
CA ASN A 136 -31.40 32.04 4.82
C ASN A 136 -30.67 32.86 5.88
N THR A 137 -31.40 33.70 6.59
CA THR A 137 -30.87 34.45 7.75
C THR A 137 -31.90 34.44 8.86
N SER A 138 -31.62 35.15 9.96
CA SER A 138 -32.59 35.38 11.04
C SER A 138 -33.87 36.11 10.58
N LYS A 139 -33.87 36.76 9.39
CA LYS A 139 -35.07 37.37 8.78
C LYS A 139 -35.94 36.37 7.99
N GLY A 140 -35.51 35.12 7.86
CA GLY A 140 -36.23 34.05 7.15
C GLY A 140 -35.53 33.58 5.88
N ALA A 141 -36.26 32.83 5.06
CA ALA A 141 -35.71 32.16 3.89
C ALA A 141 -35.29 33.14 2.78
N ASN A 142 -34.16 32.87 2.10
CA ASN A 142 -33.65 33.65 0.96
C ASN A 142 -33.62 35.19 1.20
N THR A 143 -33.08 35.62 2.34
CA THR A 143 -33.14 37.02 2.81
C THR A 143 -31.82 37.78 2.69
N LYS A 144 -30.77 37.13 2.19
CA LYS A 144 -29.47 37.74 1.90
C LYS A 144 -28.78 36.97 0.78
N SER A 145 -27.97 37.64 -0.04
CA SER A 145 -27.10 37.00 -1.03
C SER A 145 -25.64 37.42 -0.89
N GLY A 146 -24.76 36.62 -1.50
CA GLY A 146 -23.33 36.92 -1.63
C GLY A 146 -22.59 35.82 -2.37
N TYR A 147 -21.28 35.97 -2.51
CA TYR A 147 -20.41 35.06 -3.26
C TYR A 147 -19.80 34.01 -2.35
N VAL A 148 -19.81 32.76 -2.79
CA VAL A 148 -19.10 31.63 -2.16
C VAL A 148 -18.04 31.09 -3.12
N VAL A 149 -16.94 30.63 -2.56
CA VAL A 149 -15.82 29.99 -3.28
C VAL A 149 -16.14 28.53 -3.53
N TYR A 150 -16.78 27.86 -2.59
CA TYR A 150 -17.20 26.47 -2.75
C TYR A 150 -18.36 26.35 -3.77
N ALA A 151 -18.19 25.47 -4.76
CA ALA A 151 -19.17 25.28 -5.84
C ALA A 151 -20.48 24.58 -5.39
N GLY A 152 -20.51 24.06 -4.17
CA GLY A 152 -21.64 23.34 -3.59
C GLY A 152 -21.63 21.84 -3.90
N ALA A 153 -21.98 20.99 -2.94
CA ALA A 153 -21.99 19.53 -3.03
C ALA A 153 -23.02 18.95 -4.01
N ASN A 154 -23.88 19.80 -4.58
CA ASN A 154 -24.84 19.48 -5.65
C ASN A 154 -24.69 20.43 -6.85
N GLY A 155 -23.57 21.17 -6.94
CA GLY A 155 -23.08 21.67 -8.20
C GLY A 155 -22.68 20.48 -9.04
N SER A 156 -23.67 19.85 -9.69
CA SER A 156 -23.46 19.01 -10.86
C SER A 156 -22.54 19.83 -11.76
N SER A 157 -21.27 19.47 -11.82
CA SER A 157 -20.56 19.46 -13.10
C SER A 157 -21.57 18.84 -14.04
N ASN A 158 -22.11 19.62 -14.97
CA ASN A 158 -23.08 19.09 -15.91
C ASN A 158 -22.22 18.23 -16.83
N PRO A 159 -22.04 16.92 -16.56
CA PRO A 159 -20.99 16.15 -17.23
C PRO A 159 -21.37 15.94 -18.70
N THR A 160 -22.63 16.28 -19.02
CA THR A 160 -23.23 16.23 -20.33
C THR A 160 -22.76 17.33 -21.29
N GLY A 161 -22.03 18.35 -20.82
CA GLY A 161 -21.72 19.53 -21.63
C GLY A 161 -22.98 20.30 -22.09
N GLY A 162 -24.11 20.12 -21.39
CA GLY A 162 -25.40 20.73 -21.75
C GLY A 162 -26.29 19.90 -22.67
N ILE A 163 -25.95 18.63 -22.95
CA ILE A 163 -26.72 17.74 -23.84
C ILE A 163 -27.60 16.81 -23.00
N ASN A 164 -28.93 16.88 -23.17
CA ASN A 164 -29.84 16.02 -22.43
C ASN A 164 -29.61 14.53 -22.75
N PRO A 165 -29.77 13.60 -21.78
CA PRO A 165 -29.65 12.17 -22.04
C PRO A 165 -30.57 11.69 -23.16
N GLY A 166 -30.01 10.92 -24.07
CA GLY A 166 -30.60 10.49 -25.32
C GLY A 166 -30.41 11.45 -26.49
N GLU A 167 -30.05 12.71 -26.31
CA GLU A 167 -30.00 13.67 -27.42
C GLU A 167 -28.76 13.52 -28.30
N VAL A 168 -28.87 14.08 -29.52
CA VAL A 168 -27.78 14.08 -30.52
C VAL A 168 -26.65 14.97 -30.04
N VAL A 169 -25.42 14.47 -30.17
CA VAL A 169 -24.21 15.25 -29.91
C VAL A 169 -23.85 16.06 -31.16
N PRO A 170 -23.87 17.40 -31.10
CA PRO A 170 -23.47 18.22 -32.24
C PRO A 170 -22.00 17.95 -32.60
N GLY A 171 -21.75 17.64 -33.88
CA GLY A 171 -20.38 17.39 -34.38
C GLY A 171 -19.85 15.97 -34.18
N GLY A 172 -20.65 15.05 -33.61
CA GLY A 172 -20.24 13.66 -33.40
C GLY A 172 -19.59 13.43 -32.03
N PHE A 173 -18.68 12.46 -31.93
CA PHE A 173 -17.99 12.16 -30.66
C PHE A 173 -17.11 13.34 -30.21
N THR A 174 -17.20 13.72 -28.93
CA THR A 174 -16.41 14.81 -28.34
C THR A 174 -14.94 14.43 -28.16
N TYR A 175 -14.67 13.16 -27.86
CA TYR A 175 -13.32 12.58 -27.77
C TYR A 175 -13.28 11.28 -28.57
N PRO A 176 -12.07 10.81 -28.97
CA PRO A 176 -11.92 9.48 -29.54
C PRO A 176 -12.61 8.43 -28.67
N ASN A 177 -13.15 7.38 -29.32
CA ASN A 177 -13.69 6.26 -28.57
C ASN A 177 -12.59 5.64 -27.71
N ASN A 178 -12.94 5.32 -26.47
CA ASN A 178 -12.02 4.82 -25.44
C ASN A 178 -12.50 3.51 -24.81
N ALA A 179 -13.64 2.97 -25.28
CA ALA A 179 -14.15 1.67 -24.87
C ALA A 179 -15.02 1.02 -25.97
N GLN A 180 -15.30 -0.27 -25.79
CA GLN A 180 -16.24 -1.06 -26.58
C GLN A 180 -17.23 -1.77 -25.66
N VAL A 181 -18.50 -1.78 -26.04
CA VAL A 181 -19.52 -2.60 -25.37
C VAL A 181 -19.40 -4.05 -25.82
N ILE A 182 -19.34 -4.99 -24.89
CA ILE A 182 -19.19 -6.41 -25.16
C ILE A 182 -20.17 -7.26 -24.35
N GLY A 183 -20.55 -8.41 -24.89
CA GLY A 183 -21.30 -9.44 -24.17
C GLY A 183 -22.82 -9.26 -24.17
N ASP A 184 -23.32 -8.04 -24.06
CA ASP A 184 -24.76 -7.71 -24.09
C ASP A 184 -24.99 -6.23 -24.46
N ASP A 185 -26.24 -5.85 -24.74
CA ASP A 185 -26.66 -4.48 -24.99
C ASP A 185 -26.77 -3.67 -23.67
N LEU A 186 -26.52 -2.36 -23.74
CA LEU A 186 -26.69 -1.43 -22.61
C LEU A 186 -27.83 -0.43 -22.88
N TYR A 187 -28.87 -0.46 -22.04
CA TYR A 187 -29.98 0.48 -22.15
C TYR A 187 -29.61 1.88 -21.69
N ILE A 188 -30.04 2.88 -22.48
CA ILE A 188 -29.81 4.28 -22.17
C ILE A 188 -30.75 4.74 -21.07
N ARG A 189 -30.25 5.61 -20.20
CA ARG A 189 -30.90 6.13 -19.00
C ARG A 189 -30.77 7.64 -18.89
N ASP A 190 -31.69 8.24 -18.14
CA ASP A 190 -31.59 9.62 -17.67
C ASP A 190 -30.62 9.74 -16.47
N ALA A 191 -30.39 10.96 -15.98
CA ALA A 191 -29.51 11.22 -14.84
C ALA A 191 -30.01 10.63 -13.50
N ASN A 192 -31.27 10.16 -13.47
CA ASN A 192 -31.87 9.48 -12.33
C ASN A 192 -31.78 7.96 -12.42
N GLY A 193 -31.32 7.42 -13.55
CA GLY A 193 -31.20 5.99 -13.81
C GLY A 193 -32.46 5.38 -14.41
N ASN A 194 -33.48 6.16 -14.77
CA ASN A 194 -34.66 5.64 -15.47
C ASN A 194 -34.30 5.36 -16.93
N THR A 195 -34.77 4.24 -17.48
CA THR A 195 -34.55 3.90 -18.89
C THR A 195 -35.26 4.86 -19.82
N ILE A 196 -34.59 5.23 -20.92
CA ILE A 196 -35.15 6.02 -22.00
C ILE A 196 -35.60 5.06 -23.09
N ALA A 197 -36.91 5.01 -23.34
CA ALA A 197 -37.50 4.05 -24.27
C ALA A 197 -36.91 4.16 -25.68
N GLY A 198 -36.63 3.00 -26.30
CA GLY A 198 -36.15 2.91 -27.68
C GLY A 198 -34.70 3.34 -27.89
N ARG A 199 -33.89 3.40 -26.84
CA ARG A 199 -32.48 3.82 -26.90
C ARG A 199 -31.59 2.81 -26.18
N GLN A 200 -30.60 2.29 -26.89
CA GLN A 200 -29.60 1.37 -26.36
C GLN A 200 -28.26 1.58 -27.07
N VAL A 201 -27.19 1.13 -26.42
CA VAL A 201 -25.89 0.88 -27.01
C VAL A 201 -25.81 -0.62 -27.31
N SER A 202 -25.49 -0.99 -28.53
CA SER A 202 -25.52 -2.39 -28.95
C SER A 202 -24.20 -3.08 -28.61
N ASN A 203 -24.23 -4.39 -28.37
CA ASN A 203 -23.04 -5.21 -28.27
C ASN A 203 -22.16 -5.04 -29.52
N GLY A 204 -20.89 -4.73 -29.31
CA GLY A 204 -19.90 -4.44 -30.34
C GLY A 204 -19.68 -2.95 -30.62
N ASP A 205 -20.56 -2.05 -30.15
CA ASP A 205 -20.43 -0.62 -30.39
C ASP A 205 -19.18 -0.03 -29.72
N ARG A 206 -18.49 0.83 -30.48
CA ARG A 206 -17.39 1.66 -30.00
C ARG A 206 -17.98 2.92 -29.38
N ILE A 207 -17.61 3.20 -28.13
CA ILE A 207 -18.18 4.30 -27.35
C ILE A 207 -17.08 5.20 -26.79
N THR A 208 -17.48 6.43 -26.44
CA THR A 208 -16.67 7.33 -25.64
C THR A 208 -17.28 7.41 -24.25
N VAL A 209 -16.62 6.82 -23.27
CA VAL A 209 -16.94 7.01 -21.85
C VAL A 209 -16.45 8.40 -21.43
N LEU A 210 -17.37 9.18 -20.88
CA LEU A 210 -17.12 10.55 -20.41
C LEU A 210 -16.96 10.61 -18.89
N ASP A 211 -17.78 9.89 -18.14
CA ASP A 211 -17.76 9.89 -16.68
C ASP A 211 -18.35 8.58 -16.13
N VAL A 212 -17.93 8.18 -14.95
CA VAL A 212 -18.40 7.03 -14.17
C VAL A 212 -18.76 7.51 -12.78
N GLY A 213 -20.06 7.62 -12.53
CA GLY A 213 -20.60 8.14 -11.29
C GLY A 213 -20.59 7.12 -10.16
N TYR A 214 -19.86 7.42 -9.09
CA TYR A 214 -19.73 6.53 -7.92
C TYR A 214 -21.05 6.19 -7.22
N THR A 215 -21.91 7.17 -6.98
CA THR A 215 -23.11 7.00 -6.14
C THR A 215 -24.16 6.12 -6.80
N LYS A 216 -24.58 6.47 -8.03
CA LYS A 216 -25.64 5.77 -8.76
C LYS A 216 -25.12 4.63 -9.64
N GLN A 217 -23.80 4.48 -9.78
CA GLN A 217 -23.16 3.55 -10.72
C GLN A 217 -23.76 3.71 -12.13
N LEU A 218 -23.75 4.96 -12.60
CA LEU A 218 -24.13 5.32 -13.96
C LEU A 218 -22.90 5.80 -14.70
N THR A 219 -22.70 5.27 -15.91
CA THR A 219 -21.62 5.67 -16.80
C THR A 219 -22.19 6.57 -17.88
N LEU A 220 -21.70 7.80 -17.99
CA LEU A 220 -22.04 8.71 -19.07
C LEU A 220 -21.25 8.33 -20.31
N VAL A 221 -21.96 8.05 -21.41
CA VAL A 221 -21.36 7.59 -22.66
C VAL A 221 -21.88 8.39 -23.84
N GLN A 222 -21.04 8.52 -24.86
CA GLN A 222 -21.45 8.82 -26.23
C GLN A 222 -21.36 7.54 -27.06
N TYR A 223 -22.36 7.31 -27.91
CA TYR A 223 -22.53 6.05 -28.63
C TYR A 223 -23.10 6.29 -30.04
N PRO A 224 -22.82 5.40 -31.00
CA PRO A 224 -23.38 5.48 -32.34
C PRO A 224 -24.88 5.15 -32.32
N ALA A 225 -25.67 5.92 -33.06
CA ALA A 225 -27.11 5.72 -33.23
C ALA A 225 -27.50 5.96 -34.70
N GLY A 226 -27.24 4.98 -35.56
CA GLY A 226 -27.37 5.13 -37.01
C GLY A 226 -26.30 6.07 -37.55
N SER A 227 -26.70 7.14 -38.24
CA SER A 227 -25.77 8.13 -38.82
C SER A 227 -25.38 9.27 -37.87
N VAL A 228 -25.84 9.22 -36.61
CA VAL A 228 -25.57 10.26 -35.60
C VAL A 228 -24.92 9.67 -34.36
N VAL A 229 -24.30 10.53 -33.56
CA VAL A 229 -23.83 10.19 -32.21
C VAL A 229 -24.82 10.74 -31.21
N ARG A 230 -25.15 9.96 -30.19
CA ARG A 230 -25.99 10.39 -29.07
C ARG A 230 -25.23 10.25 -27.75
N GLN A 231 -25.70 10.94 -26.73
CA GLN A 231 -25.15 10.86 -25.38
C GLN A 231 -26.20 10.41 -24.39
N GLY A 232 -25.84 9.63 -23.38
CA GLY A 232 -26.74 9.26 -22.30
C GLY A 232 -26.05 8.45 -21.21
N TYR A 233 -26.77 8.13 -20.15
CA TYR A 233 -26.24 7.27 -19.10
C TYR A 233 -26.52 5.80 -19.42
N VAL A 234 -25.63 4.91 -19.02
CA VAL A 234 -25.88 3.46 -18.94
C VAL A 234 -25.62 2.99 -17.51
N THR A 235 -26.15 1.83 -17.13
CA THR A 235 -25.69 1.20 -15.88
C THR A 235 -24.20 0.88 -16.00
N ASN A 236 -23.41 1.21 -14.98
CA ASN A 236 -22.02 0.82 -14.95
C ASN A 236 -21.94 -0.70 -14.71
N VAL A 237 -21.67 -1.46 -15.76
CA VAL A 237 -21.46 -2.90 -15.71
C VAL A 237 -20.06 -3.16 -16.23
N PRO A 238 -19.02 -3.22 -15.35
CA PRO A 238 -17.63 -3.31 -15.79
C PRO A 238 -17.32 -4.50 -16.71
N SER A 239 -18.06 -5.60 -16.59
CA SER A 239 -17.92 -6.77 -17.47
C SER A 239 -18.41 -6.53 -18.91
N LEU A 240 -19.23 -5.51 -19.14
CA LEU A 240 -19.79 -5.17 -20.46
C LEU A 240 -19.10 -3.96 -21.11
N ILE A 241 -18.26 -3.22 -20.39
CA ILE A 241 -17.54 -2.04 -20.91
C ILE A 241 -16.05 -2.35 -20.93
N LYS A 242 -15.51 -2.68 -22.11
CA LYS A 242 -14.09 -2.97 -22.31
C LYS A 242 -13.35 -1.71 -22.74
N TYR A 243 -12.53 -1.16 -21.85
CA TYR A 243 -11.70 0.02 -22.16
C TYR A 243 -10.50 -0.33 -23.03
N ASP A 244 -10.11 0.60 -23.91
CA ASP A 244 -8.99 0.40 -24.85
C ASP A 244 -7.64 0.35 -24.17
N ARG A 245 -7.48 1.19 -23.14
CA ARG A 245 -6.22 1.43 -22.42
C ARG A 245 -6.32 1.00 -20.96
N GLN A 246 -7.02 -0.11 -20.72
CA GLN A 246 -7.34 -0.58 -19.37
C GLN A 246 -6.06 -0.68 -18.51
N GLY A 247 -6.04 0.05 -17.39
CA GLY A 247 -4.94 0.04 -16.42
C GLY A 247 -3.64 0.67 -16.90
N GLU A 248 -3.60 1.41 -18.02
CA GLU A 248 -2.34 1.95 -18.54
C GLU A 248 -1.81 3.20 -17.82
N TRP A 249 -2.64 3.93 -17.07
CA TRP A 249 -2.22 5.09 -16.30
C TRP A 249 -1.74 4.63 -14.93
N HIS A 250 -0.56 5.08 -14.49
CA HIS A 250 0.00 4.69 -13.20
C HIS A 250 0.39 5.92 -12.40
N ASN A 251 0.01 5.90 -11.12
CA ASN A 251 0.40 6.93 -10.20
C ASN A 251 1.90 6.85 -9.86
N GLY A 252 2.49 7.98 -9.47
CA GLY A 252 3.85 8.05 -8.97
C GLY A 252 4.00 7.54 -7.53
N SER A 253 5.14 7.86 -6.90
CA SER A 253 5.48 7.45 -5.53
C SER A 253 4.73 8.20 -4.42
N SER A 254 3.79 9.07 -4.78
CA SER A 254 2.95 9.84 -3.86
C SER A 254 1.49 9.66 -4.23
N ALA A 255 0.58 9.79 -3.26
CA ALA A 255 -0.85 9.80 -3.54
C ALA A 255 -1.18 10.92 -4.55
N GLU A 256 -2.03 10.62 -5.53
CA GLU A 256 -2.51 11.57 -6.53
C GLU A 256 -3.95 11.97 -6.23
N GLU A 257 -4.20 13.26 -6.25
CA GLU A 257 -5.54 13.79 -6.07
C GLU A 257 -6.38 13.59 -7.34
N VAL A 258 -7.58 13.02 -7.17
CA VAL A 258 -8.58 12.92 -8.23
C VAL A 258 -9.57 14.07 -8.08
N LEU A 259 -9.78 14.80 -9.16
CA LEU A 259 -10.50 16.07 -9.21
C LEU A 259 -11.73 15.99 -10.10
N ASP A 260 -12.68 16.89 -9.90
CA ASP A 260 -13.70 17.19 -10.89
C ASP A 260 -13.15 18.10 -12.01
N GLU A 261 -13.97 18.39 -13.01
CA GLU A 261 -13.56 19.24 -14.14
C GLU A 261 -13.22 20.69 -13.75
N ASN A 262 -13.62 21.13 -12.56
CA ASN A 262 -13.38 22.46 -12.02
C ASN A 262 -12.19 22.48 -11.02
N GLY A 263 -11.54 21.34 -10.79
CA GLY A 263 -10.42 21.20 -9.87
C GLY A 263 -10.81 21.01 -8.41
N ALA A 264 -12.08 20.68 -8.11
CA ALA A 264 -12.51 20.30 -6.77
C ALA A 264 -12.18 18.84 -6.48
N HIS A 265 -11.83 18.54 -5.23
CA HIS A 265 -11.49 17.18 -4.79
C HIS A 265 -12.67 16.20 -4.97
N LEU A 266 -12.43 15.09 -5.66
CA LEU A 266 -13.36 13.95 -5.79
C LEU A 266 -12.86 12.69 -5.07
N GLY A 267 -11.55 12.53 -4.91
CA GLY A 267 -10.94 11.38 -4.24
C GLY A 267 -9.43 11.40 -4.39
N SER A 268 -8.80 10.25 -4.17
CA SER A 268 -7.36 10.05 -4.33
C SER A 268 -7.06 8.69 -4.92
N LEU A 269 -5.90 8.58 -5.56
CA LEU A 269 -5.25 7.33 -5.96
C LEU A 269 -4.01 7.14 -5.11
N ASP A 270 -3.79 5.94 -4.63
CA ASP A 270 -2.64 5.59 -3.79
C ASP A 270 -1.33 5.62 -4.59
N PRO A 271 -0.17 5.74 -3.93
CA PRO A 271 1.12 5.59 -4.59
C PRO A 271 1.17 4.30 -5.43
N TYR A 272 1.63 4.42 -6.68
CA TYR A 272 1.73 3.31 -7.64
C TYR A 272 0.41 2.63 -8.05
N GLU A 273 -0.74 3.21 -7.68
CA GLU A 273 -2.04 2.71 -8.13
C GLU A 273 -2.19 2.87 -9.65
N ALA A 274 -2.80 1.86 -10.28
CA ALA A 274 -3.13 1.89 -11.70
C ALA A 274 -4.58 2.33 -11.94
N ALA A 275 -4.79 3.12 -12.98
CA ALA A 275 -6.09 3.55 -13.46
C ALA A 275 -6.14 3.48 -15.00
N THR A 276 -7.32 3.63 -15.56
CA THR A 276 -7.53 3.58 -17.01
C THR A 276 -7.70 5.01 -17.56
N PRO A 277 -6.79 5.51 -18.39
CA PRO A 277 -6.90 6.85 -18.97
C PRO A 277 -7.98 6.86 -20.06
N LEU A 278 -8.84 7.87 -20.03
CA LEU A 278 -9.96 8.05 -20.95
C LEU A 278 -9.67 9.09 -22.03
N TYR A 279 -9.34 10.32 -21.63
CA TYR A 279 -9.02 11.45 -22.50
C TYR A 279 -8.34 12.56 -21.69
N LYS A 280 -7.87 13.63 -22.36
CA LYS A 280 -7.28 14.80 -21.71
C LYS A 280 -8.14 16.04 -21.89
N LYS A 281 -8.21 16.89 -20.86
CA LYS A 281 -8.88 18.19 -20.88
C LYS A 281 -8.12 19.13 -19.95
N ASN A 282 -7.86 20.37 -20.39
CA ASN A 282 -7.20 21.41 -19.58
C ASN A 282 -5.87 20.98 -18.95
N GLY A 283 -5.07 20.16 -19.65
CA GLY A 283 -3.78 19.67 -19.14
C GLY A 283 -3.89 18.62 -18.03
N MET A 284 -5.09 18.08 -17.78
CA MET A 284 -5.33 16.96 -16.86
C MET A 284 -5.74 15.72 -17.64
N THR A 285 -5.39 14.55 -17.11
CA THR A 285 -5.83 13.26 -17.65
C THR A 285 -7.09 12.82 -16.93
N HIS A 286 -8.16 12.50 -17.64
CA HIS A 286 -9.33 11.87 -17.06
C HIS A 286 -9.08 10.37 -16.93
N VAL A 287 -9.23 9.82 -15.75
CA VAL A 287 -9.03 8.39 -15.47
C VAL A 287 -10.30 7.78 -14.89
N VAL A 288 -10.55 6.51 -15.19
CA VAL A 288 -11.49 5.66 -14.45
C VAL A 288 -10.67 4.71 -13.58
N TYR A 289 -11.08 4.56 -12.32
CA TYR A 289 -10.33 3.86 -11.29
C TYR A 289 -11.24 3.01 -10.41
N ASN A 290 -10.60 2.14 -9.63
CA ASN A 290 -11.28 1.18 -8.78
C ASN A 290 -11.70 1.86 -7.47
N THR A 291 -12.75 1.35 -6.85
CA THR A 291 -13.13 1.76 -5.49
C THR A 291 -13.54 0.53 -4.68
N ASP A 292 -13.99 0.77 -3.45
CA ASP A 292 -14.72 -0.20 -2.61
C ASP A 292 -15.92 -0.89 -3.28
N LYS A 293 -16.43 -0.37 -4.41
CA LYS A 293 -17.52 -0.98 -5.19
C LYS A 293 -17.04 -1.92 -6.29
N GLY A 294 -15.72 -2.05 -6.47
CA GLY A 294 -15.11 -2.92 -7.47
C GLY A 294 -14.32 -2.14 -8.55
N PRO A 295 -14.00 -2.80 -9.68
CA PRO A 295 -13.16 -2.21 -10.70
C PRO A 295 -13.90 -1.19 -11.57
N ASN A 296 -13.20 -0.13 -11.99
CA ASN A 296 -13.71 0.93 -12.87
C ASN A 296 -15.06 1.54 -12.39
N THR A 297 -15.21 1.81 -11.10
CA THR A 297 -16.48 2.24 -10.48
C THR A 297 -16.56 3.74 -10.19
N LYS A 298 -15.51 4.49 -10.49
CA LYS A 298 -15.47 5.95 -10.35
C LYS A 298 -14.47 6.54 -11.36
N SER A 299 -14.67 7.79 -11.74
CA SER A 299 -13.72 8.51 -12.58
C SER A 299 -13.54 9.96 -12.15
N GLY A 300 -12.45 10.59 -12.62
CA GLY A 300 -12.15 12.00 -12.42
C GLY A 300 -10.85 12.40 -13.10
N TYR A 301 -10.41 13.63 -12.87
CA TYR A 301 -9.22 14.23 -13.46
C TYR A 301 -8.02 14.15 -12.52
N VAL A 302 -6.88 13.77 -13.05
CA VAL A 302 -5.58 13.78 -12.36
C VAL A 302 -4.65 14.76 -13.05
N ARG A 303 -3.82 15.46 -12.26
CA ARG A 303 -2.82 16.41 -12.76
C ARG A 303 -1.55 15.68 -13.18
N TYR A 304 -1.25 14.57 -12.53
CA TYR A 304 -0.14 13.74 -12.92
C TYR A 304 -0.46 13.07 -14.27
N GLU A 305 0.43 13.26 -15.24
CA GLU A 305 0.31 12.72 -16.61
C GLU A 305 0.28 11.19 -16.64
N GLY A 306 0.59 10.55 -15.52
CA GLY A 306 0.82 9.13 -15.38
C GLY A 306 2.26 8.82 -15.73
N SER A 307 2.89 8.00 -14.91
CA SER A 307 4.10 7.33 -15.35
C SER A 307 3.68 6.31 -16.40
N SER A 308 4.37 6.26 -17.53
CA SER A 308 4.55 4.97 -18.19
C SER A 308 5.02 4.01 -17.11
N ILE A 309 4.40 2.82 -16.97
CA ILE A 309 4.88 1.75 -16.09
C ILE A 309 6.40 1.80 -16.17
N SER A 310 7.08 2.25 -15.11
CA SER A 310 8.52 2.08 -15.06
C SER A 310 8.68 0.58 -15.20
N PRO A 311 9.24 0.08 -16.32
CA PRO A 311 9.26 -1.34 -16.56
C PRO A 311 9.91 -1.96 -15.33
N ILE A 312 9.16 -2.75 -14.57
CA ILE A 312 9.78 -3.52 -13.52
C ILE A 312 10.77 -4.40 -14.25
N THR A 313 12.04 -4.10 -14.06
CA THR A 313 13.10 -4.93 -14.58
C THR A 313 13.39 -5.91 -13.49
N ILE A 314 13.10 -7.19 -13.75
CA ILE A 314 13.45 -8.25 -12.80
C ILE A 314 14.98 -8.28 -12.72
N PRO A 315 15.57 -7.87 -11.58
CA PRO A 315 17.01 -7.83 -11.44
C PRO A 315 17.60 -9.22 -11.68
N GLN A 316 18.46 -9.35 -12.69
CA GLN A 316 19.20 -10.58 -12.93
C GLN A 316 20.46 -10.58 -12.07
N VAL A 317 20.77 -11.73 -11.48
CA VAL A 317 22.03 -11.91 -10.73
C VAL A 317 23.08 -12.50 -11.66
N SER A 318 24.31 -11.97 -11.56
CA SER A 318 25.51 -12.55 -12.14
C SER A 318 26.60 -12.52 -11.07
N VAL A 319 26.90 -13.68 -10.48
CA VAL A 319 27.88 -13.83 -9.42
C VAL A 319 28.64 -15.14 -9.61
N ALA A 320 29.96 -15.13 -9.38
CA ALA A 320 30.79 -16.32 -9.47
C ALA A 320 30.34 -17.37 -8.43
N GLY A 321 30.23 -18.63 -8.83
CA GLY A 321 29.73 -19.71 -7.97
C GLY A 321 28.21 -19.94 -8.03
N ALA A 322 27.47 -19.12 -8.80
CA ALA A 322 26.07 -19.38 -9.14
C ALA A 322 25.92 -19.59 -10.65
N GLN A 323 25.40 -20.76 -11.05
CA GLN A 323 25.12 -21.09 -12.45
C GLN A 323 23.65 -20.80 -12.77
N ARG A 324 23.40 -19.87 -13.71
CA ARG A 324 22.05 -19.64 -14.24
C ARG A 324 21.62 -20.79 -15.15
N ILE A 325 20.40 -21.28 -14.94
CA ILE A 325 19.76 -22.36 -15.70
C ILE A 325 18.40 -21.85 -16.15
N VAL A 326 18.16 -21.76 -17.46
CA VAL A 326 16.82 -21.50 -17.99
C VAL A 326 16.07 -22.83 -18.04
N TYR A 327 15.00 -22.94 -17.26
CA TYR A 327 14.21 -24.17 -17.15
C TYR A 327 12.92 -24.16 -17.96
N GLY A 328 12.55 -23.00 -18.53
CA GLY A 328 11.39 -22.87 -19.38
C GLY A 328 11.19 -21.44 -19.86
N THR A 329 10.00 -21.19 -20.39
CA THR A 329 9.61 -19.89 -20.93
C THR A 329 8.19 -19.54 -20.45
N SER A 330 7.99 -18.30 -19.99
CA SER A 330 6.70 -17.78 -19.56
C SER A 330 5.71 -17.65 -20.73
N GLY A 331 4.43 -17.41 -20.43
CA GLY A 331 3.40 -17.23 -21.45
C GLY A 331 3.68 -16.09 -22.44
N LYS A 332 4.38 -15.04 -22.00
CA LYS A 332 4.83 -13.90 -22.82
C LYS A 332 6.21 -14.08 -23.44
N GLY A 333 6.84 -15.24 -23.29
CA GLY A 333 8.12 -15.53 -23.94
C GLY A 333 9.36 -15.13 -23.12
N ARG A 334 9.25 -14.88 -21.81
CA ARG A 334 10.40 -14.54 -20.95
C ARG A 334 11.06 -15.78 -20.39
N ASP A 335 12.37 -15.72 -20.15
CA ASP A 335 13.10 -16.80 -19.50
C ASP A 335 12.52 -17.08 -18.10
N LEU A 336 12.24 -18.35 -17.83
CA LEU A 336 12.05 -18.85 -16.47
C LEU A 336 13.38 -19.46 -16.02
N ALA A 337 14.02 -18.86 -15.00
CA ALA A 337 15.40 -19.16 -14.65
C ALA A 337 15.58 -19.53 -13.16
N ALA A 338 16.46 -20.50 -12.94
CA ALA A 338 16.97 -20.89 -11.63
C ALA A 338 18.48 -20.61 -11.55
N TYR A 339 19.00 -20.45 -10.34
CA TYR A 339 20.42 -20.29 -10.05
C TYR A 339 20.89 -21.45 -9.18
N LYS A 340 21.74 -22.29 -9.74
CA LYS A 340 22.34 -23.46 -9.08
C LYS A 340 23.63 -23.07 -8.36
N ILE A 341 23.74 -23.45 -7.09
CA ILE A 341 24.88 -23.17 -6.21
C ILE A 341 25.26 -24.47 -5.49
N GLY A 342 26.55 -24.80 -5.46
CA GLY A 342 27.05 -26.04 -4.86
C GLY A 342 26.86 -27.30 -5.73
N SER A 343 27.28 -28.44 -5.18
CA SER A 343 27.33 -29.73 -5.89
C SER A 343 27.16 -30.95 -4.98
N GLY A 344 26.55 -30.76 -3.81
CA GLY A 344 26.34 -31.85 -2.86
C GLY A 344 25.16 -32.78 -3.19
N SER A 345 25.07 -33.88 -2.44
CA SER A 345 24.08 -34.96 -2.66
C SER A 345 22.65 -34.60 -2.26
N ASN A 346 22.50 -33.67 -1.31
CA ASN A 346 21.21 -33.11 -0.93
C ASN A 346 20.80 -31.98 -1.89
N SER A 347 19.52 -31.65 -1.98
CA SER A 347 19.04 -30.57 -2.85
C SER A 347 18.02 -29.67 -2.17
N LEU A 348 18.17 -28.36 -2.32
CA LEU A 348 17.18 -27.38 -1.87
C LEU A 348 16.69 -26.58 -3.08
N VAL A 349 15.38 -26.53 -3.31
CA VAL A 349 14.76 -25.64 -4.30
C VAL A 349 14.00 -24.54 -3.57
N PHE A 350 14.40 -23.29 -3.80
CA PHE A 350 13.81 -22.10 -3.19
C PHE A 350 13.09 -21.29 -4.27
N VAL A 351 11.76 -21.24 -4.21
CA VAL A 351 10.91 -20.57 -5.20
C VAL A 351 10.39 -19.27 -4.61
N CYS A 352 10.55 -18.18 -5.34
CA CYS A 352 9.97 -16.88 -5.01
C CYS A 352 8.94 -16.49 -6.08
N GLU A 353 7.99 -15.63 -5.71
CA GLU A 353 7.13 -14.90 -6.63
C GLU A 353 6.40 -15.86 -7.59
N GLN A 354 5.61 -16.78 -7.02
CA GLN A 354 4.56 -17.43 -7.80
C GLN A 354 3.39 -16.45 -8.04
N HIS A 355 3.26 -15.44 -7.18
CA HIS A 355 2.34 -14.32 -7.34
C HIS A 355 3.13 -13.02 -7.55
N GLY A 356 2.90 -12.33 -8.66
CA GLY A 356 3.50 -11.00 -8.88
C GLY A 356 2.93 -9.94 -7.94
N PHE A 357 1.70 -10.19 -7.46
CA PHE A 357 0.98 -9.38 -6.49
C PHE A 357 0.59 -10.29 -5.31
N GLU A 358 1.26 -10.11 -4.18
CA GLU A 358 1.16 -10.80 -2.88
C GLU A 358 0.15 -10.09 -1.93
N ASP A 359 -0.63 -9.13 -2.46
CA ASP A 359 -1.83 -8.49 -1.87
C ASP A 359 -1.68 -7.19 -1.09
N ASN A 360 -0.50 -6.82 -0.60
CA ASN A 360 -0.38 -5.62 0.23
C ASN A 360 -0.19 -4.34 -0.59
N TRP A 361 0.47 -4.40 -1.74
CA TRP A 361 0.46 -3.30 -2.74
C TRP A 361 0.72 -3.82 -4.15
N SER A 362 0.55 -2.96 -5.16
CA SER A 362 0.78 -3.33 -6.55
C SER A 362 2.22 -3.83 -6.77
N ARG A 363 2.36 -5.05 -7.31
CA ARG A 363 3.64 -5.65 -7.72
C ARG A 363 4.63 -5.85 -6.56
N ASP A 364 4.12 -6.02 -5.35
CA ASP A 364 4.89 -6.30 -4.14
C ASP A 364 5.67 -7.62 -4.16
N GLY A 365 5.34 -8.54 -5.09
CA GLY A 365 6.14 -9.74 -5.37
C GLY A 365 7.60 -9.43 -5.75
N ILE A 366 7.92 -8.20 -6.21
CA ILE A 366 9.30 -7.76 -6.46
C ILE A 366 10.20 -7.89 -5.22
N GLU A 367 9.65 -7.75 -4.01
CA GLU A 367 10.42 -7.89 -2.78
C GLU A 367 10.92 -9.33 -2.58
N LEU A 368 10.13 -10.32 -3.00
CA LEU A 368 10.53 -11.72 -2.97
C LEU A 368 11.64 -12.01 -3.98
N VAL A 369 11.62 -11.32 -5.13
CA VAL A 369 12.71 -11.36 -6.12
C VAL A 369 14.00 -10.81 -5.51
N TYR A 370 13.95 -9.67 -4.82
CA TYR A 370 15.13 -9.11 -4.14
C TYR A 370 15.67 -10.05 -3.07
N ILE A 371 14.80 -10.67 -2.27
CA ILE A 371 15.18 -11.66 -1.25
C ILE A 371 15.86 -12.87 -1.90
N GLY A 372 15.27 -13.44 -2.96
CA GLY A 372 15.86 -14.58 -3.68
C GLY A 372 17.23 -14.23 -4.28
N ASN A 373 17.37 -13.03 -4.83
CA ASN A 373 18.65 -12.55 -5.36
C ASN A 373 19.71 -12.34 -4.28
N ASN A 374 19.32 -11.84 -3.11
CA ASN A 374 20.24 -11.71 -1.97
C ASN A 374 20.66 -13.08 -1.43
N LEU A 375 19.75 -14.06 -1.43
CA LEU A 375 20.08 -15.44 -1.10
C LEU A 375 21.12 -16.03 -2.08
N ILE A 376 20.93 -15.83 -3.39
CA ILE A 376 21.91 -16.27 -4.41
C ILE A 376 23.29 -15.67 -4.12
N LYS A 377 23.37 -14.35 -3.94
CA LYS A 377 24.63 -13.65 -3.65
C LYS A 377 25.28 -14.13 -2.35
N SER A 378 24.48 -14.43 -1.34
CA SER A 378 24.96 -14.86 -0.02
C SER A 378 25.51 -16.28 0.01
N LEU A 379 25.00 -17.16 -0.85
CA LEU A 379 25.46 -18.55 -0.97
C LEU A 379 26.58 -18.71 -2.01
N ALA A 380 26.64 -17.83 -3.02
CA ALA A 380 27.65 -17.87 -4.06
C ALA A 380 29.06 -17.66 -3.48
N GLY A 381 29.93 -18.65 -3.67
CA GLY A 381 31.32 -18.63 -3.18
C GLY A 381 31.52 -19.18 -1.76
N GLY A 382 30.44 -19.56 -1.06
CA GLY A 382 30.50 -20.24 0.25
C GLY A 382 30.34 -21.76 0.15
N SER A 383 30.61 -22.47 1.25
CA SER A 383 30.26 -23.90 1.37
C SER A 383 28.74 -24.05 1.48
N THR A 384 28.17 -24.98 0.73
CA THR A 384 26.77 -25.38 0.85
C THR A 384 26.60 -26.65 1.70
N ASN A 385 27.64 -27.10 2.39
CA ASN A 385 27.60 -28.20 3.38
C ASN A 385 26.94 -29.49 2.86
N GLY A 386 27.31 -29.95 1.66
CA GLY A 386 26.74 -31.17 1.08
C GLY A 386 25.38 -30.97 0.39
N TRP A 387 24.93 -29.72 0.23
CA TRP A 387 23.75 -29.37 -0.55
C TRP A 387 24.08 -28.83 -1.94
N THR A 388 23.17 -29.07 -2.87
CA THR A 388 23.03 -28.29 -4.10
C THR A 388 21.78 -27.43 -3.99
N VAL A 389 21.93 -26.11 -4.05
CA VAL A 389 20.83 -25.14 -3.87
C VAL A 389 20.42 -24.57 -5.22
N TYR A 390 19.13 -24.56 -5.51
CA TYR A 390 18.51 -23.97 -6.68
C TYR A 390 17.57 -22.85 -6.24
N VAL A 391 17.90 -21.60 -6.54
CA VAL A 391 17.03 -20.46 -6.23
C VAL A 391 16.36 -19.98 -7.51
N ILE A 392 15.03 -19.82 -7.48
CA ILE A 392 14.20 -19.28 -8.57
C ILE A 392 13.66 -17.94 -8.08
N PRO A 393 14.30 -16.80 -8.44
CA PRO A 393 13.89 -15.50 -7.91
C PRO A 393 12.53 -15.03 -8.39
N SER A 394 12.07 -15.49 -9.56
CA SER A 394 10.78 -15.13 -10.13
C SER A 394 10.21 -16.32 -10.90
N ALA A 395 9.07 -16.82 -10.43
CA ALA A 395 8.33 -17.91 -11.06
C ALA A 395 7.18 -17.41 -11.94
N ASN A 396 6.70 -16.17 -11.73
CA ASN A 396 5.65 -15.53 -12.53
C ASN A 396 6.10 -14.13 -13.04
N PRO A 397 7.19 -14.06 -13.83
CA PRO A 397 7.74 -12.79 -14.28
C PRO A 397 6.75 -11.96 -15.10
N ASP A 398 5.81 -12.61 -15.79
CA ASP A 398 4.78 -11.93 -16.56
C ASP A 398 3.77 -11.25 -15.64
N GLY A 399 3.30 -11.95 -14.59
CA GLY A 399 2.41 -11.39 -13.58
C GLY A 399 3.04 -10.18 -12.87
N LEU A 400 4.33 -10.25 -12.55
CA LEU A 400 5.03 -9.13 -11.93
C LEU A 400 5.22 -7.93 -12.86
N ILE A 401 5.62 -8.15 -14.13
CA ILE A 401 5.98 -7.07 -15.07
C ILE A 401 4.74 -6.46 -15.72
N ASP A 402 3.82 -7.29 -16.21
CA ASP A 402 2.67 -6.87 -17.01
C ASP A 402 1.33 -6.96 -16.25
N GLY A 403 1.36 -7.41 -15.00
CA GLY A 403 0.16 -7.55 -14.18
C GLY A 403 -0.47 -6.23 -13.80
N TYR A 404 -1.78 -6.29 -13.56
CA TYR A 404 -2.62 -5.13 -13.28
C TYR A 404 -3.60 -5.35 -12.12
N THR A 405 -3.63 -6.53 -11.50
CA THR A 405 -4.49 -6.80 -10.33
C THR A 405 -3.99 -7.96 -9.47
N ASN A 406 -4.25 -7.88 -8.16
CA ASN A 406 -4.07 -9.00 -7.22
C ASN A 406 -5.25 -9.99 -7.20
N ASN A 407 -6.32 -9.73 -7.96
CA ASN A 407 -7.50 -10.61 -8.08
C ASN A 407 -7.62 -11.20 -9.49
N GLY A 408 -6.49 -11.60 -10.08
CA GLY A 408 -6.40 -12.05 -11.47
C GLY A 408 -4.99 -11.79 -12.04
N PRO A 409 -4.85 -11.43 -13.32
CA PRO A 409 -3.55 -11.20 -13.97
C PRO A 409 -2.68 -10.16 -13.25
N GLY A 410 -1.62 -10.66 -12.60
CA GLY A 410 -0.82 -9.96 -11.60
C GLY A 410 -0.46 -10.91 -10.46
N ARG A 411 -1.46 -11.28 -9.65
CA ARG A 411 -1.36 -12.47 -8.78
C ARG A 411 -1.22 -13.72 -9.64
N CYS A 412 -2.13 -13.87 -10.60
CA CYS A 412 -2.13 -14.94 -11.59
C CYS A 412 -1.18 -14.61 -12.74
N THR A 413 -0.85 -15.63 -13.54
CA THR A 413 -0.15 -15.48 -14.83
C THR A 413 -0.92 -14.57 -15.78
N ILE A 414 -0.21 -13.94 -16.73
CA ILE A 414 -0.86 -13.08 -17.73
C ILE A 414 -1.54 -13.90 -18.82
N VAL A 415 -0.86 -14.93 -19.31
CA VAL A 415 -1.42 -15.84 -20.32
C VAL A 415 -2.12 -16.97 -19.60
N GLY A 416 -3.44 -17.05 -19.76
CA GLY A 416 -4.29 -18.04 -19.10
C GLY A 416 -4.94 -17.55 -17.81
N ALA A 417 -4.45 -16.45 -17.22
CA ALA A 417 -4.98 -15.88 -15.97
C ALA A 417 -4.99 -16.89 -14.80
N VAL A 418 -4.04 -17.83 -14.76
CA VAL A 418 -4.02 -18.93 -13.78
C VAL A 418 -3.19 -18.56 -12.56
N ASP A 419 -3.73 -18.83 -11.36
CA ASP A 419 -3.01 -18.85 -10.09
C ASP A 419 -2.11 -20.09 -10.08
N THR A 420 -0.81 -19.89 -10.28
CA THR A 420 0.18 -20.97 -10.36
C THR A 420 0.21 -21.79 -9.10
N ASN A 421 -0.03 -21.20 -7.92
CA ASN A 421 -0.08 -21.92 -6.64
C ASN A 421 -1.46 -22.53 -6.34
N ARG A 422 -2.29 -22.73 -7.37
CA ARG A 422 -3.50 -23.59 -7.37
C ARG A 422 -3.49 -24.60 -8.52
N ASP A 423 -2.47 -24.56 -9.37
CA ASP A 423 -2.41 -25.27 -10.64
C ASP A 423 -1.62 -26.59 -10.56
N TYR A 424 -1.35 -27.12 -9.36
CA TYR A 424 -0.63 -28.40 -9.20
C TYR A 424 -1.59 -29.59 -8.96
N PRO A 425 -1.20 -30.83 -9.27
CA PRO A 425 -2.13 -31.97 -9.30
C PRO A 425 -2.81 -32.34 -7.98
N ILE A 426 -2.17 -32.11 -6.82
CA ILE A 426 -2.70 -32.57 -5.54
C ILE A 426 -3.78 -31.62 -5.03
N GLY A 427 -5.03 -32.09 -5.02
CA GLY A 427 -6.18 -31.28 -4.64
C GLY A 427 -6.56 -30.22 -5.67
N PHE A 428 -6.15 -30.41 -6.93
CA PHE A 428 -6.50 -29.52 -8.04
C PHE A 428 -8.03 -29.39 -8.18
N THR A 429 -8.51 -28.16 -8.33
CA THR A 429 -9.90 -27.86 -8.66
C THR A 429 -9.92 -26.95 -9.89
N PRO A 430 -10.63 -27.31 -10.98
CA PRO A 430 -10.75 -26.46 -12.16
C PRO A 430 -11.69 -25.27 -11.92
N HIS A 431 -11.45 -24.16 -12.61
CA HIS A 431 -12.34 -22.99 -12.68
C HIS A 431 -12.70 -22.36 -11.32
N GLY A 432 -11.68 -21.95 -10.56
CA GLY A 432 -11.84 -21.19 -9.32
C GLY A 432 -12.42 -19.77 -9.52
N THR A 433 -12.28 -18.93 -8.49
CA THR A 433 -12.59 -17.49 -8.61
C THR A 433 -11.53 -16.79 -9.47
N THR A 434 -11.76 -15.56 -9.95
CA THR A 434 -10.76 -14.80 -10.72
C THR A 434 -9.40 -14.70 -10.00
N ARG A 435 -9.42 -14.64 -8.67
CA ARG A 435 -8.24 -14.61 -7.82
C ARG A 435 -7.49 -15.95 -7.76
N ASN A 436 -8.23 -17.06 -7.76
CA ASN A 436 -7.71 -18.41 -7.59
C ASN A 436 -7.98 -19.24 -8.87
N TRP A 437 -7.92 -18.59 -10.04
CA TRP A 437 -8.38 -19.20 -11.29
C TRP A 437 -7.41 -20.29 -11.74
N THR A 438 -7.95 -21.36 -12.33
CA THR A 438 -7.22 -22.54 -12.81
C THR A 438 -7.82 -23.01 -14.13
N GLY A 439 -7.04 -23.74 -14.93
CA GLY A 439 -7.50 -24.32 -16.19
C GLY A 439 -8.37 -25.57 -16.03
N ASP A 440 -8.59 -26.29 -17.13
CA ASP A 440 -9.36 -27.55 -17.16
C ASP A 440 -8.63 -28.72 -16.46
N ALA A 441 -7.31 -28.63 -16.38
CA ALA A 441 -6.42 -29.66 -15.84
C ALA A 441 -5.23 -28.98 -15.13
N PRO A 442 -4.57 -29.65 -14.17
CA PRO A 442 -3.40 -29.09 -13.51
C PRO A 442 -2.26 -28.87 -14.50
N LEU A 443 -1.33 -27.98 -14.14
CA LEU A 443 -0.16 -27.58 -14.93
C LEU A 443 -0.60 -27.02 -16.29
N SER A 444 -1.65 -26.20 -16.26
CA SER A 444 -2.35 -25.64 -17.43
C SER A 444 -1.55 -24.55 -18.14
N VAL A 445 -0.71 -23.81 -17.42
CA VAL A 445 0.12 -22.72 -17.96
C VAL A 445 1.61 -23.10 -18.04
N SER A 446 2.41 -22.33 -18.79
CA SER A 446 3.81 -22.69 -19.04
C SER A 446 4.68 -22.50 -17.80
N GLU A 447 4.34 -21.55 -16.93
CA GLU A 447 5.03 -21.24 -15.67
C GLU A 447 4.98 -22.45 -14.72
N SER A 448 3.78 -22.90 -14.32
CA SER A 448 3.58 -24.05 -13.43
C SER A 448 4.10 -25.36 -14.04
N ARG A 449 3.89 -25.58 -15.34
CA ARG A 449 4.37 -26.77 -16.06
C ARG A 449 5.90 -26.83 -16.13
N SER A 450 6.55 -25.72 -16.45
CA SER A 450 8.02 -25.68 -16.51
C SER A 450 8.63 -25.81 -15.12
N LEU A 451 8.04 -25.16 -14.12
CA LEU A 451 8.50 -25.22 -12.74
C LEU A 451 8.37 -26.63 -12.15
N SER A 452 7.23 -27.29 -12.34
CA SER A 452 7.05 -28.70 -11.92
C SER A 452 8.02 -29.64 -12.64
N THR A 453 8.21 -29.49 -13.95
CA THR A 453 9.18 -30.29 -14.72
C THR A 453 10.61 -30.11 -14.18
N PHE A 454 10.99 -28.87 -13.88
CA PHE A 454 12.30 -28.55 -13.30
C PHE A 454 12.49 -29.18 -11.92
N ILE A 455 11.54 -28.99 -11.00
CA ILE A 455 11.60 -29.55 -9.64
C ILE A 455 11.66 -31.08 -9.68
N GLN A 456 10.86 -31.72 -10.55
CA GLN A 456 10.94 -33.17 -10.75
C GLN A 456 12.31 -33.62 -11.27
N GLY A 457 12.89 -32.85 -12.20
CA GLY A 457 14.25 -33.10 -12.71
C GLY A 457 15.32 -33.02 -11.63
N VAL A 458 15.22 -32.02 -10.73
CA VAL A 458 16.08 -31.93 -9.54
C VAL A 458 15.88 -33.16 -8.66
N LYS A 459 14.63 -33.51 -8.31
CA LYS A 459 14.31 -34.68 -7.47
C LYS A 459 14.90 -35.99 -8.00
N ASN A 460 14.86 -36.19 -9.31
CA ASN A 460 15.40 -37.37 -9.98
C ASN A 460 16.94 -37.42 -9.91
N SER A 461 17.59 -36.27 -9.77
CA SER A 461 19.04 -36.13 -9.67
C SER A 461 19.55 -36.10 -8.23
N THR A 462 18.66 -35.86 -7.25
CA THR A 462 18.99 -35.84 -5.82
C THR A 462 19.10 -37.26 -5.27
N SER A 463 20.26 -37.59 -4.70
CA SER A 463 20.51 -38.89 -4.04
C SER A 463 20.29 -38.85 -2.53
N GLY A 464 20.45 -37.68 -1.91
CA GLY A 464 20.16 -37.44 -0.49
C GLY A 464 18.78 -36.86 -0.26
N GLU A 465 18.68 -35.97 0.73
CA GLU A 465 17.45 -35.26 1.07
C GLU A 465 17.12 -34.16 0.05
N MET A 466 15.82 -33.96 -0.21
CA MET A 466 15.32 -32.83 -0.99
C MET A 466 14.38 -31.95 -0.17
N VAL A 467 14.64 -30.64 -0.16
CA VAL A 467 13.78 -29.61 0.42
C VAL A 467 13.24 -28.69 -0.67
N VAL A 468 11.96 -28.35 -0.63
CA VAL A 468 11.31 -27.36 -1.48
C VAL A 468 10.68 -26.27 -0.62
N ILE A 469 11.03 -25.02 -0.88
CA ILE A 469 10.47 -23.86 -0.18
C ILE A 469 9.75 -22.98 -1.19
N ASP A 470 8.52 -22.62 -0.85
CA ASP A 470 7.67 -21.70 -1.60
C ASP A 470 7.50 -20.40 -0.80
N LEU A 471 8.16 -19.32 -1.21
CA LEU A 471 8.12 -18.04 -0.50
C LEU A 471 7.02 -17.14 -1.06
N HIS A 472 6.14 -16.65 -0.17
CA HIS A 472 4.99 -15.79 -0.43
C HIS A 472 4.97 -14.61 0.57
N GLY A 473 4.08 -13.65 0.31
CA GLY A 473 3.59 -12.68 1.28
C GLY A 473 2.05 -12.61 1.23
N TRP A 474 1.34 -12.12 2.23
CA TRP A 474 1.77 -11.66 3.54
C TRP A 474 0.80 -12.19 4.59
N GLU A 475 0.90 -13.47 4.94
CA GLU A 475 -0.01 -14.08 5.94
C GLU A 475 0.64 -14.43 7.29
N ASN A 476 1.92 -14.10 7.49
CA ASN A 476 2.63 -14.32 8.76
C ASN A 476 2.52 -15.79 9.24
N ALA A 477 2.96 -16.74 8.42
CA ALA A 477 2.82 -18.17 8.72
C ALA A 477 3.87 -19.05 8.01
N ALA A 478 4.22 -20.17 8.64
CA ALA A 478 4.79 -21.33 7.95
C ALA A 478 3.72 -22.40 7.74
N ILE A 479 3.62 -22.94 6.53
CA ILE A 479 2.63 -23.92 6.11
C ILE A 479 3.38 -25.14 5.55
N GLY A 480 2.86 -26.35 5.77
CA GLY A 480 3.49 -27.58 5.29
C GLY A 480 4.42 -28.20 6.33
N ASP A 481 5.63 -28.59 5.95
CA ASP A 481 6.58 -29.31 6.83
C ASP A 481 6.99 -28.45 8.05
N PRO A 482 6.64 -28.84 9.29
CA PRO A 482 6.92 -28.03 10.47
C PRO A 482 8.41 -27.93 10.83
N GLN A 483 9.22 -28.91 10.46
CA GLN A 483 10.67 -28.92 10.73
C GLN A 483 11.38 -27.93 9.81
N ILE A 484 11.00 -27.89 8.53
CA ILE A 484 11.51 -26.87 7.60
C ILE A 484 11.01 -25.48 7.99
N GLY A 485 9.71 -25.36 8.29
CA GLY A 485 9.12 -24.08 8.71
C GLY A 485 9.74 -23.52 9.99
N GLN A 486 10.28 -24.36 10.88
CA GLN A 486 10.87 -23.93 12.15
C GLN A 486 12.02 -22.93 11.94
N PHE A 487 12.85 -23.13 10.93
CA PHE A 487 13.96 -22.23 10.62
C PHE A 487 13.49 -20.81 10.33
N PHE A 488 12.36 -20.66 9.65
CA PHE A 488 11.78 -19.34 9.35
C PHE A 488 11.04 -18.77 10.56
N ARG A 489 10.25 -19.59 11.28
CA ARG A 489 9.59 -19.16 12.52
C ARG A 489 10.58 -18.61 13.54
N ASN A 490 11.76 -19.22 13.67
CA ASN A 490 12.80 -18.73 14.57
C ASN A 490 13.34 -17.35 14.19
N GLN A 491 13.27 -16.97 12.91
CA GLN A 491 13.77 -15.68 12.42
C GLN A 491 12.69 -14.58 12.44
N PHE A 492 11.43 -14.95 12.23
CA PHE A 492 10.33 -14.01 12.05
C PHE A 492 9.31 -13.99 13.20
N GLY A 493 9.27 -15.03 14.03
CA GLY A 493 8.37 -15.13 15.18
C GLY A 493 6.92 -15.51 14.83
N PHE A 494 6.64 -15.93 13.60
CA PHE A 494 5.30 -16.32 13.18
C PHE A 494 4.95 -17.78 13.47
N GLU A 495 3.67 -18.13 13.30
CA GLU A 495 3.12 -19.42 13.70
C GLU A 495 3.29 -20.52 12.63
N GLN A 496 3.12 -21.78 13.05
CA GLN A 496 2.93 -22.91 12.14
C GLN A 496 1.43 -23.07 11.88
N ARG A 497 1.01 -23.07 10.62
CA ARG A 497 -0.35 -23.38 10.21
C ARG A 497 -0.42 -24.83 9.74
N ASN A 498 -1.28 -25.62 10.39
CA ASN A 498 -1.47 -27.05 10.09
C ASN A 498 -2.70 -27.27 9.20
N GLY A 499 -2.66 -28.31 8.34
CA GLY A 499 -3.78 -28.72 7.48
C GLY A 499 -4.05 -27.82 6.27
N TYR A 500 -3.57 -26.57 6.26
CA TYR A 500 -3.64 -25.69 5.10
C TYR A 500 -2.57 -26.07 4.05
N GLY A 501 -2.92 -25.95 2.77
CA GLY A 501 -2.00 -26.19 1.65
C GLY A 501 -1.68 -27.65 1.36
N GLU A 502 -2.48 -28.60 1.87
CA GLU A 502 -2.29 -30.04 1.65
C GLU A 502 -3.15 -30.60 0.50
N ASP A 503 -4.23 -29.92 0.10
CA ASP A 503 -5.25 -30.44 -0.82
C ASP A 503 -5.94 -29.37 -1.69
N SER A 504 -5.23 -28.32 -2.08
CA SER A 504 -5.81 -27.18 -2.84
C SER A 504 -5.01 -26.79 -4.09
N GLY A 505 -4.30 -27.73 -4.69
CA GLY A 505 -3.51 -27.51 -5.90
C GLY A 505 -2.20 -26.75 -5.66
N PHE A 506 -1.68 -26.73 -4.43
CA PHE A 506 -0.47 -25.98 -4.07
C PHE A 506 0.78 -26.73 -4.52
N MET A 507 1.85 -25.97 -4.84
CA MET A 507 3.14 -26.55 -5.20
C MET A 507 3.69 -27.45 -4.10
N ILE A 508 3.55 -27.02 -2.83
CA ILE A 508 4.12 -27.76 -1.69
C ILE A 508 3.45 -29.11 -1.45
N ALA A 509 2.15 -29.25 -1.74
CA ALA A 509 1.44 -30.54 -1.67
C ALA A 509 1.97 -31.50 -2.74
N TRP A 510 2.12 -31.01 -3.97
CA TRP A 510 2.70 -31.78 -5.06
C TRP A 510 4.18 -32.15 -4.81
N ALA A 511 5.01 -31.22 -4.34
CA ALA A 511 6.41 -31.49 -4.00
C ALA A 511 6.56 -32.59 -2.95
N LYS A 512 5.69 -32.61 -1.93
CA LYS A 512 5.62 -33.71 -0.96
C LYS A 512 5.28 -35.04 -1.62
N SER A 513 4.34 -35.05 -2.58
CA SER A 513 3.91 -36.28 -3.27
C SER A 513 5.04 -36.95 -4.08
N ILE A 514 6.05 -36.20 -4.50
CA ILE A 514 7.24 -36.72 -5.20
C ILE A 514 8.42 -37.03 -4.24
N GLY A 515 8.18 -36.97 -2.93
CA GLY A 515 9.13 -37.37 -1.90
C GLY A 515 10.09 -36.28 -1.42
N ALA A 516 9.78 -34.99 -1.63
CA ALA A 516 10.52 -33.88 -1.01
C ALA A 516 9.90 -33.49 0.34
N LYS A 517 10.70 -32.93 1.25
CA LYS A 517 10.17 -32.12 2.35
C LYS A 517 9.81 -30.75 1.78
N ALA A 518 8.61 -30.23 2.08
CA ALA A 518 8.18 -28.95 1.51
C ALA A 518 7.43 -28.06 2.48
N ALA A 519 7.74 -26.77 2.43
CA ALA A 519 7.08 -25.74 3.22
C ALA A 519 6.80 -24.50 2.38
N LEU A 520 5.66 -23.87 2.64
CA LEU A 520 5.29 -22.55 2.13
C LEU A 520 5.48 -21.55 3.26
N ILE A 521 6.16 -20.45 2.96
CA ILE A 521 6.51 -19.41 3.93
C ILE A 521 5.82 -18.12 3.53
N GLU A 522 4.89 -17.69 4.37
CA GLU A 522 4.16 -16.42 4.29
C GLU A 522 4.86 -15.37 5.16
N LEU A 523 5.48 -14.39 4.52
CA LEU A 523 6.16 -13.29 5.23
C LEU A 523 5.16 -12.41 6.02
N PRO A 524 5.63 -11.55 6.95
CA PRO A 524 4.76 -10.87 7.90
C PRO A 524 3.66 -9.99 7.29
N THR A 525 2.45 -10.07 7.85
CA THR A 525 1.23 -9.35 7.42
C THR A 525 1.37 -7.83 7.50
N ASN A 526 2.17 -7.33 8.43
CA ASN A 526 2.38 -5.90 8.68
C ASN A 526 3.44 -5.28 7.77
N THR A 527 3.47 -5.67 6.50
CA THR A 527 4.42 -5.19 5.49
C THR A 527 3.65 -4.42 4.43
N TYR A 528 3.79 -3.10 4.35
CA TYR A 528 3.01 -2.28 3.41
C TYR A 528 3.89 -1.49 2.44
N SER A 529 5.21 -1.73 2.48
CA SER A 529 6.17 -1.03 1.64
C SER A 529 7.51 -1.78 1.54
N HIS A 530 8.31 -1.42 0.53
CA HIS A 530 9.72 -1.81 0.42
C HIS A 530 10.52 -1.51 1.71
N ASN A 531 10.26 -0.36 2.33
CA ASN A 531 10.97 0.04 3.55
C ASN A 531 10.68 -0.90 4.72
N ASP A 532 9.48 -1.47 4.80
CA ASP A 532 9.14 -2.45 5.85
C ASP A 532 9.95 -3.74 5.67
N VAL A 533 10.15 -4.18 4.42
CA VAL A 533 10.99 -5.35 4.08
C VAL A 533 12.46 -5.10 4.43
N VAL A 534 12.98 -3.92 4.07
CA VAL A 534 14.37 -3.53 4.36
C VAL A 534 14.60 -3.36 5.87
N ASN A 535 13.79 -2.55 6.55
CA ASN A 535 13.90 -2.30 7.99
C ASN A 535 13.64 -3.56 8.81
N GLY A 536 12.76 -4.44 8.33
CA GLY A 536 12.48 -5.73 8.93
C GLY A 536 13.60 -6.76 8.75
N GLY A 537 14.58 -6.49 7.88
CA GLY A 537 15.74 -7.33 7.63
C GLY A 537 15.40 -8.66 6.94
N TYR A 538 14.37 -8.68 6.08
CA TYR A 538 13.78 -9.95 5.61
C TYR A 538 14.76 -10.80 4.81
N SER A 539 15.56 -10.17 3.95
CA SER A 539 16.62 -10.88 3.20
C SER A 539 17.58 -11.63 4.14
N GLN A 540 18.09 -10.96 5.18
CA GLN A 540 19.04 -11.58 6.10
C GLN A 540 18.40 -12.70 6.92
N LYS A 541 17.14 -12.51 7.36
CA LYS A 541 16.38 -13.54 8.08
C LYS A 541 16.13 -14.78 7.21
N VAL A 542 15.76 -14.61 5.94
CA VAL A 542 15.61 -15.73 4.99
C VAL A 542 16.95 -16.44 4.77
N ILE A 543 18.04 -15.69 4.58
CA ILE A 543 19.39 -16.25 4.46
C ILE A 543 19.75 -17.11 5.68
N ASN A 544 19.50 -16.60 6.89
CA ASN A 544 19.77 -17.32 8.13
C ASN A 544 18.93 -18.61 8.24
N ALA A 545 17.64 -18.55 7.88
CA ALA A 545 16.78 -19.72 7.88
C ALA A 545 17.28 -20.79 6.90
N VAL A 546 17.63 -20.41 5.67
CA VAL A 546 18.17 -21.33 4.67
C VAL A 546 19.50 -21.92 5.12
N ARG A 547 20.44 -21.10 5.63
CA ARG A 547 21.71 -21.62 6.18
C ARG A 547 21.50 -22.59 7.33
N GLY A 548 20.48 -22.36 8.17
CA GLY A 548 20.07 -23.29 9.22
C GLY A 548 19.67 -24.66 8.67
N ILE A 549 18.94 -24.68 7.54
CA ILE A 549 18.61 -25.93 6.82
C ILE A 549 19.89 -26.57 6.27
N LEU A 550 20.76 -25.82 5.60
CA LEU A 550 21.99 -26.39 5.03
C LEU A 550 22.94 -26.96 6.09
N ALA A 551 22.92 -26.39 7.30
CA ALA A 551 23.71 -26.85 8.45
C ALA A 551 23.00 -27.94 9.28
N SER A 552 21.73 -28.26 9.01
CA SER A 552 20.99 -29.23 9.81
C SER A 552 21.49 -30.67 9.59
N ASP A 553 22.14 -30.94 8.45
CA ASP A 553 22.40 -32.30 7.95
C ASP A 553 23.81 -32.86 8.22
N ASN A 554 24.48 -32.38 9.26
CA ASN A 554 25.67 -33.05 9.78
C ASN A 554 25.42 -33.43 11.24
N GLY A 555 25.72 -34.69 11.59
CA GLY A 555 25.86 -35.19 12.96
C GLY A 555 26.99 -34.51 13.76
N ASN A 556 27.09 -33.18 13.67
CA ASN A 556 28.08 -32.31 14.29
C ASN A 556 27.52 -31.53 15.50
N GLY A 557 26.37 -31.97 16.03
CA GLY A 557 25.86 -31.49 17.33
C GLY A 557 26.60 -32.15 18.50
N LYS A 558 26.50 -31.57 19.69
CA LYS A 558 27.04 -32.16 20.92
C LYS A 558 25.97 -33.00 21.63
N THR A 559 26.36 -34.02 22.40
CA THR A 559 25.41 -34.66 23.32
C THR A 559 24.92 -33.64 24.36
N TYR A 560 23.81 -33.89 25.04
CA TYR A 560 23.32 -32.96 26.08
C TYR A 560 24.38 -32.67 27.16
N SER A 561 25.14 -33.68 27.60
CA SER A 561 26.22 -33.44 28.58
C SER A 561 27.34 -32.60 27.98
N ASP A 562 27.78 -32.91 26.76
CA ASP A 562 28.88 -32.19 26.11
C ASP A 562 28.49 -30.73 25.79
N ALA A 563 27.22 -30.49 25.45
CA ALA A 563 26.70 -29.15 25.23
C ALA A 563 26.65 -28.35 26.52
N LEU A 564 26.20 -28.98 27.62
CA LEU A 564 26.18 -28.35 28.93
C LEU A 564 27.61 -28.09 29.45
N ASP A 565 28.55 -28.99 29.18
CA ASP A 565 29.96 -28.82 29.54
C ASP A 565 30.63 -27.70 28.73
N ALA A 566 30.27 -27.53 27.46
CA ALA A 566 30.71 -26.37 26.67
C ALA A 566 30.20 -25.04 27.26
N ILE A 567 28.91 -24.98 27.64
CA ILE A 567 28.32 -23.80 28.31
C ILE A 567 29.03 -23.54 29.65
N ARG A 568 29.25 -24.57 30.46
CA ARG A 568 29.98 -24.47 31.74
C ARG A 568 31.37 -23.91 31.54
N LYS A 569 32.12 -24.43 30.56
CA LYS A 569 33.48 -23.98 30.27
C LYS A 569 33.51 -22.51 29.86
N ILE A 570 32.57 -22.07 29.03
CA ILE A 570 32.42 -20.65 28.66
C ILE A 570 32.14 -19.81 29.92
N LEU A 571 31.12 -20.17 30.70
CA LEU A 571 30.73 -19.41 31.90
C LEU A 571 31.82 -19.37 32.98
N TRP A 572 32.56 -20.46 33.18
CA TRP A 572 33.74 -20.46 34.04
C TRP A 572 34.86 -19.56 33.51
N GLY A 573 35.02 -19.48 32.19
CA GLY A 573 35.91 -18.53 31.51
C GLY A 573 35.48 -17.06 31.63
N PHE A 574 34.23 -16.79 32.05
CA PHE A 574 33.74 -15.48 32.48
C PHE A 574 33.80 -15.28 34.00
N GLY A 575 34.24 -16.28 34.76
CA GLY A 575 34.41 -16.21 36.21
C GLY A 575 33.22 -16.71 37.03
N PHE A 576 32.14 -17.21 36.42
CA PHE A 576 31.02 -17.79 37.17
C PHE A 576 31.47 -19.02 37.96
N LYS A 577 30.86 -19.25 39.12
CA LYS A 577 31.20 -20.36 40.04
C LYS A 577 29.92 -21.07 40.50
N GLY A 578 30.06 -22.30 40.96
CA GLY A 578 28.96 -23.12 41.48
C GLY A 578 28.33 -24.03 40.42
N GLU A 579 27.16 -24.56 40.77
CA GLU A 579 26.40 -25.44 39.88
C GLU A 579 25.79 -24.63 38.73
N ILE A 580 26.04 -25.09 37.50
CA ILE A 580 25.54 -24.47 36.27
C ILE A 580 24.76 -25.54 35.51
N GLY A 581 23.50 -25.23 35.22
CA GLY A 581 22.54 -26.12 34.58
C GLY A 581 21.35 -25.35 34.03
N VAL A 582 20.54 -26.05 33.23
CA VAL A 582 19.28 -25.53 32.69
C VAL A 582 18.34 -25.18 33.83
N ASP A 583 17.76 -23.98 33.79
CA ASP A 583 16.83 -23.45 34.81
C ASP A 583 17.37 -23.46 36.25
N ILE A 584 18.70 -23.56 36.42
CA ILE A 584 19.38 -23.38 37.70
C ILE A 584 19.71 -21.90 37.85
N GLU A 585 19.43 -21.33 39.02
CA GLU A 585 19.79 -19.94 39.32
C GLU A 585 21.32 -19.78 39.38
N ILE A 586 21.87 -18.97 38.45
CA ILE A 586 23.29 -18.64 38.41
C ILE A 586 23.49 -17.27 39.06
N LYS A 587 24.28 -17.25 40.15
CA LYS A 587 24.55 -16.00 40.87
C LYS A 587 25.30 -14.99 39.98
N PRO A 588 24.83 -13.74 39.86
CA PRO A 588 25.51 -12.69 39.10
C PRO A 588 26.91 -12.38 39.65
N ILE A 589 27.79 -11.91 38.78
CA ILE A 589 29.12 -11.38 39.12
C ILE A 589 29.02 -9.85 39.14
N ILE A 590 29.55 -9.22 40.18
CA ILE A 590 29.62 -7.76 40.31
C ILE A 590 31.09 -7.35 40.29
N VAL A 591 31.47 -6.49 39.34
CA VAL A 591 32.82 -5.92 39.22
C VAL A 591 32.70 -4.40 39.10
N GLY A 592 33.04 -3.69 40.17
CA GLY A 592 32.84 -2.24 40.25
C GLY A 592 31.36 -1.87 40.04
N ASN A 593 31.10 -1.05 39.02
CA ASN A 593 29.74 -0.61 38.64
C ASN A 593 29.14 -1.45 37.49
N VAL A 594 29.57 -2.69 37.34
CA VAL A 594 29.09 -3.61 36.29
C VAL A 594 28.56 -4.88 36.92
N GLN A 595 27.37 -5.30 36.50
CA GLN A 595 26.79 -6.59 36.84
C GLN A 595 26.74 -7.47 35.58
N ILE A 596 27.24 -8.69 35.70
CA ILE A 596 27.17 -9.73 34.67
C ILE A 596 26.28 -10.85 35.21
N SER A 597 25.19 -11.14 34.50
CA SER A 597 24.28 -12.24 34.83
C SER A 597 24.24 -13.25 33.70
N ALA A 598 23.97 -14.51 34.06
CA ALA A 598 23.88 -15.60 33.11
C ALA A 598 22.61 -16.43 33.35
N SER A 599 22.02 -16.96 32.30
CA SER A 599 20.98 -18.00 32.38
C SER A 599 21.20 -19.05 31.31
N VAL A 600 20.83 -20.30 31.63
CA VAL A 600 20.89 -21.42 30.70
C VAL A 600 19.47 -21.98 30.57
N GLY A 601 19.00 -22.11 29.34
CA GLY A 601 17.63 -22.53 29.04
C GLY A 601 17.56 -23.39 27.79
N THR A 602 16.39 -23.98 27.55
CA THR A 602 16.09 -24.72 26.31
C THR A 602 15.50 -23.82 25.22
N LYS A 603 15.19 -22.56 25.54
CA LYS A 603 14.60 -21.60 24.62
C LYS A 603 15.41 -20.32 24.59
N SER A 604 15.48 -19.70 23.42
CA SER A 604 15.95 -18.32 23.27
C SER A 604 15.10 -17.39 24.14
N THR A 605 15.76 -16.51 24.86
CA THR A 605 15.13 -15.50 25.74
C THR A 605 15.35 -14.09 25.21
N LEU A 606 15.91 -13.96 24.01
CA LEU A 606 16.08 -12.70 23.32
C LEU A 606 14.72 -12.20 22.79
N SER A 607 14.28 -11.02 23.23
CA SER A 607 13.05 -10.38 22.75
C SER A 607 13.38 -9.26 21.76
N ALA A 608 12.76 -9.27 20.57
CA ALA A 608 13.01 -8.34 19.46
C ALA A 608 12.61 -6.87 19.71
N SER A 609 12.08 -6.53 20.89
CA SER A 609 11.35 -5.27 21.08
C SER A 609 12.17 -4.06 21.55
N ASN A 610 13.40 -4.21 22.05
CA ASN A 610 14.07 -3.12 22.79
C ASN A 610 15.55 -2.82 22.45
N GLY A 611 16.09 -3.28 21.32
CA GLY A 611 17.50 -3.04 20.98
C GLY A 611 17.89 -3.35 19.53
N ARG A 612 19.13 -3.00 19.16
CA ARG A 612 19.75 -3.46 17.91
C ARG A 612 20.30 -4.87 18.15
N ILE A 613 19.79 -5.83 17.39
CA ILE A 613 20.21 -7.24 17.45
C ILE A 613 21.16 -7.50 16.28
N PHE A 614 22.32 -8.06 16.61
CA PHE A 614 23.31 -8.52 15.67
C PHE A 614 23.40 -10.04 15.76
N ASN A 615 23.14 -10.75 14.66
CA ASN A 615 23.17 -12.20 14.63
C ASN A 615 24.42 -12.68 13.88
N LEU A 616 25.16 -13.58 14.52
CA LEU A 616 26.37 -14.18 14.00
C LEU A 616 26.18 -15.70 13.93
N THR A 617 26.56 -16.29 12.80
CA THR A 617 26.51 -17.76 12.64
C THR A 617 27.89 -18.32 12.93
N VAL A 618 27.95 -19.41 13.71
CA VAL A 618 29.17 -20.16 13.98
C VAL A 618 29.12 -21.47 13.21
N THR A 619 30.07 -21.62 12.28
CA THR A 619 30.24 -22.82 11.45
C THR A 619 31.67 -23.33 11.61
N ASP A 620 31.85 -24.59 12.01
CA ASP A 620 33.16 -25.21 12.23
C ASP A 620 34.10 -24.39 13.13
N GLY A 621 33.54 -23.80 14.20
CA GLY A 621 34.26 -22.97 15.17
C GLY A 621 34.70 -21.61 14.62
N LYS A 622 34.17 -21.17 13.47
CA LYS A 622 34.42 -19.86 12.87
C LYS A 622 33.16 -19.00 12.90
N VAL A 623 33.33 -17.76 13.32
CA VAL A 623 32.27 -16.73 13.28
C VAL A 623 32.19 -16.15 11.87
N GLU A 624 31.06 -16.33 11.19
CA GLU A 624 30.76 -15.64 9.94
C GLU A 624 29.97 -14.36 10.22
N LEU A 625 30.53 -13.23 9.78
CA LEU A 625 29.89 -11.92 9.90
C LEU A 625 28.75 -11.80 8.87
N SER A 626 27.57 -11.37 9.30
CA SER A 626 26.61 -10.75 8.38
C SER A 626 27.08 -9.32 8.07
N ASN A 627 26.84 -8.84 6.84
CA ASN A 627 27.37 -7.56 6.33
C ASN A 627 26.85 -6.29 7.05
N ASP A 628 26.10 -6.44 8.14
CA ASP A 628 25.43 -5.36 8.86
C ASP A 628 26.05 -5.05 10.24
N PHE A 629 27.17 -5.70 10.61
CA PHE A 629 27.86 -5.42 11.88
C PHE A 629 28.86 -4.25 11.72
N PRO A 630 28.74 -3.14 12.47
CA PRO A 630 29.73 -2.06 12.45
C PRO A 630 31.11 -2.57 12.88
N ILE A 631 32.08 -2.55 11.95
CA ILE A 631 33.45 -3.11 12.13
C ILE A 631 34.12 -2.67 13.45
N ASN A 632 33.90 -1.42 13.90
CA ASN A 632 34.53 -0.90 15.10
C ASN A 632 33.97 -1.50 16.40
N GLU A 633 32.68 -1.82 16.45
CA GLU A 633 32.05 -2.46 17.61
C GLU A 633 32.43 -3.95 17.67
N TYR A 634 32.65 -4.57 16.51
CA TYR A 634 33.02 -5.98 16.37
C TYR A 634 34.40 -6.23 16.96
N LEU A 635 35.39 -5.42 16.56
CA LEU A 635 36.77 -5.55 17.02
C LEU A 635 36.90 -5.51 18.55
N ASN A 636 35.99 -4.80 19.24
CA ASN A 636 36.02 -4.61 20.69
C ASN A 636 35.53 -5.83 21.49
N ILE A 637 34.75 -6.74 20.90
CA ILE A 637 34.21 -7.94 21.57
C ILE A 637 34.65 -9.25 20.91
N LYS A 638 35.37 -9.16 19.78
CA LYS A 638 35.75 -10.27 18.90
C LYS A 638 36.43 -11.43 19.62
N SER A 639 37.44 -11.18 20.47
CA SER A 639 38.22 -12.26 21.10
C SER A 639 37.34 -13.20 21.92
N LYS A 640 36.34 -12.66 22.63
CA LYS A 640 35.47 -13.48 23.47
C LYS A 640 34.40 -14.20 22.66
N LEU A 641 33.93 -13.59 21.58
CA LEU A 641 33.08 -14.25 20.59
C LEU A 641 33.82 -15.40 19.90
N ASP A 642 35.12 -15.23 19.60
CA ASP A 642 35.97 -16.29 19.04
C ASP A 642 36.14 -17.44 20.05
N GLU A 643 36.38 -17.15 21.33
CA GLU A 643 36.42 -18.17 22.41
C GLU A 643 35.10 -18.94 22.53
N ILE A 644 33.97 -18.22 22.55
CA ILE A 644 32.63 -18.84 22.57
C ILE A 644 32.46 -19.73 21.33
N SER A 645 32.82 -19.22 20.16
CA SER A 645 32.68 -19.94 18.89
C SER A 645 33.49 -21.24 18.86
N ALA A 646 34.71 -21.21 19.40
CA ALA A 646 35.59 -22.38 19.47
C ALA A 646 35.01 -23.49 20.35
N GLU A 647 34.35 -23.13 21.45
CA GLU A 647 33.76 -24.10 22.37
C GLU A 647 32.44 -24.69 21.86
N ILE A 648 31.58 -23.88 21.23
CA ILE A 648 30.27 -24.35 20.74
C ILE A 648 30.39 -25.13 19.44
N ALA A 649 31.43 -24.88 18.63
CA ALA A 649 31.72 -25.44 17.31
C ALA A 649 30.66 -25.14 16.23
N ASN A 650 29.39 -25.45 16.47
CA ASN A 650 28.25 -25.15 15.59
C ASN A 650 27.11 -24.53 16.40
N GLY A 651 26.57 -23.40 15.93
CA GLY A 651 25.49 -22.70 16.63
C GLY A 651 25.34 -21.26 16.17
N ASN A 652 24.57 -20.48 16.92
CA ASN A 652 24.40 -19.05 16.69
C ASN A 652 24.85 -18.26 17.91
N ILE A 653 25.41 -17.07 17.68
CA ILE A 653 25.65 -16.06 18.70
C ILE A 653 24.89 -14.80 18.31
N SER A 654 24.02 -14.33 19.18
CA SER A 654 23.27 -13.08 19.04
C SER A 654 23.78 -12.08 20.06
N VAL A 655 24.07 -10.87 19.59
CA VAL A 655 24.51 -9.75 20.44
C VAL A 655 23.47 -8.65 20.33
N THR A 656 22.92 -8.20 21.45
CA THR A 656 21.90 -7.13 21.50
C THR A 656 22.40 -5.99 22.34
N ILE A 657 22.34 -4.77 21.80
CA ILE A 657 22.52 -3.55 22.57
C ILE A 657 21.14 -2.93 22.75
N LYS A 658 20.64 -2.94 23.98
CA LYS A 658 19.32 -2.36 24.31
C LYS A 658 19.37 -0.84 24.42
N ALA A 659 18.21 -0.20 24.26
CA ALA A 659 18.05 1.25 24.43
C ALA A 659 18.45 1.75 25.84
N ASN A 660 18.36 0.87 26.85
CA ASN A 660 18.79 1.15 28.22
C ASN A 660 20.30 0.92 28.46
N MET A 661 21.08 0.69 27.39
CA MET A 661 22.52 0.43 27.35
C MET A 661 22.97 -0.90 27.97
N GLU A 662 22.07 -1.88 28.09
CA GLU A 662 22.44 -3.27 28.41
C GLU A 662 22.99 -3.98 27.17
N LEU A 663 24.07 -4.73 27.34
CA LEU A 663 24.62 -5.65 26.34
C LEU A 663 24.16 -7.07 26.69
N GLU A 664 23.43 -7.70 25.79
CA GLU A 664 23.06 -9.12 25.89
C GLU A 664 23.82 -9.93 24.85
N ILE A 665 24.43 -11.03 25.26
CA ILE A 665 25.04 -12.02 24.38
C ILE A 665 24.32 -13.33 24.63
N GLU A 666 23.56 -13.81 23.65
CA GLU A 666 22.94 -15.12 23.70
C GLU A 666 23.65 -16.04 22.71
N PHE A 667 24.07 -17.22 23.15
CA PHE A 667 24.62 -18.22 22.25
C PHE A 667 23.90 -19.54 22.40
N SER A 668 23.87 -20.31 21.32
CA SER A 668 23.22 -21.61 21.25
C SER A 668 24.22 -22.71 20.95
N VAL A 669 24.09 -23.84 21.64
CA VAL A 669 24.86 -25.06 21.39
C VAL A 669 23.92 -26.10 20.81
N LYS A 670 24.20 -26.54 19.57
CA LYS A 670 23.37 -27.52 18.87
C LYS A 670 23.49 -28.90 19.52
N LEU A 671 22.35 -29.51 19.81
CA LEU A 671 22.28 -30.87 20.34
C LEU A 671 22.25 -31.90 19.19
N MET A 672 22.98 -33.00 19.37
CA MET A 672 22.90 -34.21 18.54
C MET A 672 21.76 -35.11 19.02
N ASN A 673 21.01 -35.70 18.09
CA ASN A 673 20.02 -36.76 18.36
C ASN A 673 19.02 -36.39 19.46
N THR A 674 18.39 -35.22 19.37
CA THR A 674 17.42 -34.76 20.37
C THR A 674 16.17 -35.63 20.38
N PRO A 675 15.76 -36.19 21.54
CA PRO A 675 14.43 -36.74 21.73
C PRO A 675 13.38 -35.68 21.37
N VAL A 676 12.23 -36.10 20.85
CA VAL A 676 11.13 -35.25 20.32
C VAL A 676 10.66 -34.14 21.28
N TYR A 677 10.93 -34.27 22.58
CA TYR A 677 10.51 -33.34 23.63
C TYR A 677 11.58 -32.32 24.06
N LEU A 678 12.79 -32.38 23.50
CA LEU A 678 13.87 -31.43 23.76
C LEU A 678 14.09 -30.55 22.53
N GLU A 679 14.17 -29.24 22.76
CA GLU A 679 14.55 -28.27 21.74
C GLU A 679 15.91 -28.64 21.14
N SER A 680 16.11 -28.32 19.86
CA SER A 680 17.32 -28.71 19.12
C SER A 680 18.62 -28.05 19.61
N ASN A 681 18.54 -27.12 20.58
CA ASN A 681 19.67 -26.38 21.12
C ASN A 681 19.54 -26.15 22.64
N LEU A 682 20.67 -26.01 23.31
CA LEU A 682 20.76 -25.32 24.61
C LEU A 682 21.16 -23.86 24.39
N PHE A 683 20.49 -22.95 25.07
CA PHE A 683 20.75 -21.51 24.99
C PHE A 683 21.42 -21.06 26.29
N CYS A 684 22.42 -20.19 26.16
CA CYS A 684 23.01 -19.47 27.27
C CYS A 684 22.96 -17.98 26.97
N LYS A 685 22.33 -17.21 27.86
CA LYS A 685 22.27 -15.77 27.77
C LYS A 685 23.17 -15.15 28.83
N LEU A 686 24.01 -14.22 28.39
CA LEU A 686 24.80 -13.33 29.22
C LEU A 686 24.20 -11.93 29.11
N THR A 687 23.96 -11.28 30.25
CA THR A 687 23.52 -9.88 30.29
C THR A 687 24.55 -9.08 31.08
N ILE A 688 25.07 -8.04 30.45
CA ILE A 688 26.03 -7.10 31.01
C ILE A 688 25.33 -5.74 31.14
N SER A 689 25.20 -5.26 32.36
CA SER A 689 24.53 -4.00 32.68
C SER A 689 25.37 -3.13 33.61
N SER A 690 25.17 -1.81 33.53
CA SER A 690 25.71 -0.87 34.51
C SER A 690 24.93 -0.99 35.81
N TYR A 691 25.62 -1.27 36.92
CA TYR A 691 25.08 -1.38 38.27
C TYR A 691 25.45 -0.13 39.09
N ASN A 692 24.47 0.59 39.64
CA ASN A 692 24.66 1.77 40.50
C ASN A 692 25.59 2.87 39.94
N ASN A 693 25.43 3.27 38.67
CA ASN A 693 26.19 4.39 38.08
C ASN A 693 25.35 5.69 38.02
N PRO A 694 25.63 6.72 38.85
CA PRO A 694 24.84 7.95 38.93
C PRO A 694 24.79 8.77 37.63
N GLU A 695 25.80 8.65 36.76
CA GLU A 695 25.82 9.39 35.47
C GLU A 695 24.90 8.74 34.42
N VAL A 696 24.75 7.41 34.49
CA VAL A 696 23.81 6.65 33.65
C VAL A 696 22.37 6.91 34.10
N GLU A 697 22.11 7.03 35.41
CA GLU A 697 20.79 7.41 35.92
C GLU A 697 20.37 8.83 35.49
N LYS A 698 21.29 9.81 35.58
CA LYS A 698 21.03 11.18 35.06
C LYS A 698 20.76 11.22 33.56
N ALA A 699 21.41 10.36 32.78
CA ALA A 699 21.18 10.25 31.35
C ALA A 699 19.82 9.62 31.01
N ARG A 700 19.36 8.66 31.83
CA ARG A 700 18.03 8.02 31.73
C ARG A 700 16.88 8.97 32.05
N GLU A 701 17.03 9.86 33.03
CA GLU A 701 16.02 10.88 33.34
C GLU A 701 15.84 11.90 32.22
N LYS A 702 16.93 12.26 31.53
CA LYS A 702 16.92 13.26 30.44
C LYS A 702 16.30 12.73 29.14
N THR A 703 16.19 11.42 28.96
CA THR A 703 15.62 10.79 27.75
C THR A 703 14.08 10.77 27.75
N ASN A 704 13.45 10.96 28.90
CA ASN A 704 11.99 11.00 29.02
C ASN A 704 11.38 12.39 28.74
N SER A 705 12.17 13.47 28.68
CA SER A 705 11.66 14.84 28.48
C SER A 705 11.78 15.34 27.04
N ASP A 706 12.84 14.96 26.33
CA ASP A 706 13.20 15.57 25.05
C ASP A 706 13.18 14.48 23.97
N GLY A 707 12.06 14.38 23.26
CA GLY A 707 11.88 13.46 22.15
C GLY A 707 12.98 13.61 21.10
N LEU A 708 13.81 12.57 21.01
CA LEU A 708 14.75 12.20 19.93
C LEU A 708 15.83 13.22 19.51
N SER A 709 17.07 12.69 19.54
CA SER A 709 18.31 13.16 18.91
C SER A 709 19.10 14.24 19.66
N ILE A 710 20.14 13.78 20.39
CA ILE A 710 21.47 14.40 20.61
C ILE A 710 22.31 13.53 21.59
N VAL A 711 21.71 12.53 22.26
CA VAL A 711 22.37 11.65 23.24
C VAL A 711 23.01 10.36 22.65
N TYR A 712 22.74 10.01 21.40
CA TYR A 712 23.41 8.87 20.73
C TYR A 712 24.94 9.05 20.63
N VAL A 713 25.44 10.29 20.70
CA VAL A 713 26.83 10.65 20.40
C VAL A 713 27.74 10.65 21.65
N LEU A 714 27.19 10.63 22.87
CA LEU A 714 27.98 10.66 24.13
C LEU A 714 27.91 9.36 24.96
N LEU A 715 26.86 8.53 24.78
CA LEU A 715 26.65 7.31 25.60
C LEU A 715 27.09 6.00 24.93
N ALA A 716 27.12 5.93 23.59
CA ALA A 716 27.74 4.79 22.89
C ALA A 716 29.26 4.72 23.18
N GLY A 717 29.90 5.86 23.45
CA GLY A 717 31.34 5.94 23.74
C GLY A 717 31.77 5.37 25.09
N THR A 718 30.88 5.34 26.10
CA THR A 718 31.21 4.89 27.47
C THR A 718 30.70 3.48 27.79
N ALA A 719 29.56 3.06 27.25
CA ALA A 719 29.02 1.71 27.47
C ALA A 719 29.86 0.60 26.80
N ILE A 720 30.44 0.90 25.63
CA ILE A 720 31.34 0.01 24.88
C ILE A 720 32.74 -0.03 25.53
N ALA A 721 33.23 1.10 26.06
CA ALA A 721 34.54 1.18 26.69
C ALA A 721 34.69 0.31 27.96
N PHE A 722 33.61 0.02 28.67
CA PHE A 722 33.61 -0.87 29.84
C PHE A 722 33.33 -2.35 29.50
N ALA A 723 32.57 -2.65 28.44
CA ALA A 723 32.50 -4.01 27.88
C ALA A 723 33.90 -4.52 27.48
N ILE A 724 34.77 -3.59 27.05
CA ILE A 724 36.20 -3.80 26.73
C ILE A 724 37.05 -4.11 27.98
N VAL A 725 36.76 -3.57 29.17
CA VAL A 725 37.52 -3.89 30.40
C VAL A 725 37.07 -5.20 31.04
N ALA A 726 35.78 -5.54 30.97
CA ALA A 726 35.22 -6.72 31.62
C ALA A 726 35.50 -8.05 30.88
N ILE A 727 35.83 -8.01 29.59
CA ILE A 727 36.38 -9.17 28.86
C ILE A 727 37.84 -9.49 29.31
N ILE A 728 38.56 -8.53 29.91
CA ILE A 728 40.03 -8.57 30.07
C ILE A 728 40.54 -9.18 31.39
N ILE A 729 39.80 -9.25 32.50
CA ILE A 729 40.40 -9.72 33.78
C ILE A 729 40.09 -11.19 34.06
N ALA A 730 40.83 -12.08 33.41
CA ALA A 730 41.56 -13.19 34.06
C ALA A 730 42.30 -14.02 32.99
N PRO A 731 43.63 -14.24 33.12
CA PRO A 731 44.15 -14.83 34.34
C PRO A 731 45.38 -14.10 34.93
N GLU A 732 45.31 -13.81 36.23
CA GLU A 732 46.44 -13.76 37.19
C GLU A 732 47.66 -12.81 37.00
N SER A 733 47.79 -11.96 35.98
CA SER A 733 49.06 -11.20 35.81
C SER A 733 49.01 -9.66 35.87
N ALA A 734 47.98 -9.01 36.41
CA ALA A 734 47.95 -7.54 36.46
C ALA A 734 47.33 -6.97 37.75
N ILE A 735 47.77 -7.45 38.91
CA ILE A 735 47.65 -6.68 40.16
C ILE A 735 48.84 -5.71 40.18
N GLY A 736 48.67 -4.51 39.62
CA GLY A 736 49.77 -3.51 39.67
C GLY A 736 49.51 -2.14 39.04
N ALA A 737 48.52 -1.98 38.17
CA ALA A 737 48.37 -0.71 37.44
C ALA A 737 46.89 -0.33 37.25
N LEU A 738 46.21 -0.02 38.35
CA LEU A 738 44.98 0.80 38.37
C LEU A 738 44.81 1.38 39.78
N ALA A 739 45.89 1.99 40.26
CA ALA A 739 45.82 3.06 41.23
C ALA A 739 46.49 4.25 40.54
N VAL A 740 45.83 5.41 40.56
CA VAL A 740 46.19 6.66 39.87
C VAL A 740 45.80 6.68 38.38
N ILE A 741 44.63 7.25 38.05
CA ILE A 741 44.40 8.65 37.65
C ILE A 741 42.93 8.98 37.94
#